data_AF-A0A661NN95-F1
#
_entry.id   AF-A0A661NN95-F1
#
_cell.length_a   1.000
_cell.length_b   1.000
_cell.length_c   1.000
_cell.angle_alpha   90.00
_cell.angle_beta   90.00
_cell.angle_gamma   90.00
#
_symmetry.space_group_name_H-M   'P 1'
#
loop_
_entity.id
_entity.type
_entity.pdbx_description
1 polymer ?
#
loop_
_entity_poly.entity_id
_entity_poly.type
_entity_poly.pdbx_seq_one_letter_code
_entity_poly.pdbx_strand_id
1 'polypeptide(L)'
;MGPDPMTHRSHHRARRWFAQVGLSALILLGACEGPVGPKGDPGDPAPVPDTGVPMDAAPDVTFDSAIDTAVDAAPDTAVDAGEIPLEPDGLVGRVTDTASLPVAGGRVVLVLAADVAALAATDIDVSLPPAMAAASTVDEPLEDLLDDAARTYSEATTDADGVYRFTALPDAAVFVVFVPAVADTAHLPGGTFARAAQVRASLVGSRLDMRVSANQSASARYVGSTGCVTCHGRHRTFGTAHSAGLSVPGVRGANQDTSKWPEFDAILGHFGATLNFYDCDGASPGAGRCKISETAPPGPAVISFVAELNLDAAVPPGGVGRYQVTLRNLRNAGAATYDVELSYGGALWRSQLLVNVPGADGRPVRYALPFQYQDRGDDTRTNPEDWVWRDVGSSDWYDHGAGTLRTPATDTSFDAQCAGCHFTGFATEGDATNGFHASAVPNSDGAYDYDRDGRREQINLGCESCHGPGSEHLEAPVRGMAIVSPQLLTPGRALALCGSCHSNPAGTALPLDSDGNMPRPGLRRSELIANHWAGSEVAAADLHPSGDARAHRLQYTDHIRSKKYRNGDVLVTCSECHDPHGRDDQPHDLQFAIRDNAGCTSCHNDPIFNADLSMHVETETGNSHSGADLQCTLCHMPRTVTAGSGVEALLDESPSSAQPVQYFQGDIATHRYRISGLDRASEQPASATQDCAFCHVSFLPNPPI
;
A
#
# COMPACT_ATOMS: atom_id res chain seq x y z
N MET A 1 57.79 30.89 4.57
CA MET A 1 58.35 30.82 3.20
C MET A 1 57.24 30.18 2.37
N GLY A 2 56.34 30.95 1.74
CA GLY A 2 56.58 31.74 0.51
C GLY A 2 56.35 30.87 -0.74
N PRO A 3 55.73 31.37 -1.82
CA PRO A 3 54.37 30.95 -2.24
C PRO A 3 54.24 30.44 -3.71
N ASP A 4 52.99 30.09 -4.06
CA ASP A 4 52.23 29.98 -5.35
C ASP A 4 52.81 30.71 -6.61
N PRO A 5 52.44 30.39 -7.90
CA PRO A 5 51.12 30.78 -8.46
C PRO A 5 50.48 29.95 -9.63
N MET A 6 49.14 29.92 -9.61
CA MET A 6 48.13 30.19 -10.67
C MET A 6 48.44 30.04 -12.19
N THR A 7 47.45 29.53 -12.95
CA THR A 7 46.80 30.29 -14.05
C THR A 7 45.37 29.83 -14.36
N HIS A 8 44.47 30.82 -14.43
CA HIS A 8 43.10 30.80 -14.97
C HIS A 8 43.07 30.75 -16.51
N ARG A 9 41.95 30.27 -17.10
CA ARG A 9 41.22 31.01 -18.14
C ARG A 9 39.77 30.55 -18.30
N SER A 10 38.89 31.53 -18.19
CA SER A 10 37.44 31.54 -18.49
C SER A 10 37.19 31.73 -19.99
N HIS A 11 35.99 31.40 -20.47
CA HIS A 11 35.26 32.20 -21.47
C HIS A 11 33.76 31.85 -21.53
N HIS A 12 32.93 32.79 -21.04
CA HIS A 12 31.57 33.01 -21.54
C HIS A 12 31.62 33.57 -22.98
N ARG A 13 30.63 33.24 -23.82
CA ARG A 13 29.69 34.22 -24.41
C ARG A 13 28.65 33.58 -25.33
N ALA A 14 27.41 33.99 -25.11
CA ALA A 14 26.25 33.85 -25.97
C ALA A 14 26.31 34.76 -27.23
N ARG A 15 25.59 34.38 -28.31
CA ARG A 15 24.46 35.16 -28.89
C ARG A 15 23.96 34.63 -30.26
N ARG A 16 22.64 34.43 -30.30
CA ARG A 16 21.62 34.47 -31.38
C ARG A 16 21.96 35.21 -32.68
N TRP A 17 21.41 34.74 -33.82
CA TRP A 17 20.69 35.44 -34.94
C TRP A 17 20.02 34.33 -35.82
N PHE A 18 18.68 34.14 -35.89
CA PHE A 18 17.64 34.73 -36.80
C PHE A 18 18.08 34.87 -38.28
N ALA A 19 17.33 34.53 -39.35
CA ALA A 19 15.90 34.24 -39.55
C ALA A 19 15.62 33.60 -40.96
N GLN A 20 14.48 32.88 -41.05
CA GLN A 20 13.42 32.85 -42.10
C GLN A 20 13.71 32.57 -43.60
N VAL A 21 12.92 31.65 -44.19
CA VAL A 21 11.73 31.79 -45.08
C VAL A 21 11.45 30.35 -45.61
N GLY A 22 10.25 29.75 -45.76
CA GLY A 22 8.83 30.14 -45.72
C GLY A 22 8.03 29.24 -46.70
N LEU A 23 6.71 29.08 -46.46
CA LEU A 23 5.64 28.39 -47.22
C LEU A 23 5.56 26.84 -47.14
N SER A 24 4.40 26.17 -47.06
CA SER A 24 2.99 26.50 -46.78
C SER A 24 2.18 25.20 -46.92
N ALA A 25 1.27 24.89 -45.98
CA ALA A 25 0.07 24.09 -46.26
C ALA A 25 -0.98 24.35 -45.15
N LEU A 26 -1.97 25.17 -45.49
CA LEU A 26 -3.20 25.41 -44.72
C LEU A 26 -4.18 24.26 -44.99
N ILE A 27 -4.68 23.59 -43.96
CA ILE A 27 -5.95 22.86 -44.00
C ILE A 27 -6.80 23.37 -42.83
N LEU A 28 -8.00 23.86 -43.17
CA LEU A 28 -9.04 24.29 -42.23
C LEU A 28 -9.51 23.10 -41.38
N LEU A 29 -9.55 23.27 -40.06
CA LEU A 29 -10.47 22.54 -39.19
C LEU A 29 -11.19 23.56 -38.30
N GLY A 30 -12.50 23.60 -38.49
CA GLY A 30 -13.42 24.54 -37.84
C GLY A 30 -13.65 24.22 -36.37
N ALA A 31 -14.16 25.23 -35.68
CA ALA A 31 -14.63 25.18 -34.31
C ALA A 31 -15.65 24.05 -34.09
N CYS A 32 -15.47 23.30 -33.00
CA CYS A 32 -16.48 22.41 -32.43
C CYS A 32 -16.70 22.82 -30.95
N GLU A 33 -17.43 23.91 -30.74
CA GLU A 33 -18.21 24.08 -29.50
C GLU A 33 -19.55 23.39 -29.73
N GLY A 34 -19.68 22.16 -29.23
CA GLY A 34 -20.95 21.46 -29.09
C GLY A 34 -21.40 21.49 -27.63
N PRO A 35 -22.72 21.61 -27.34
CA PRO A 35 -23.20 21.62 -25.96
C PRO A 35 -22.93 20.28 -25.27
N VAL A 36 -22.58 20.34 -23.98
CA VAL A 36 -22.51 19.20 -23.07
C VAL A 36 -23.85 18.45 -23.12
N GLY A 37 -23.80 17.17 -23.52
CA GLY A 37 -24.97 16.30 -23.53
C GLY A 37 -25.50 16.06 -22.10
N PRO A 38 -26.81 15.82 -21.92
CA PRO A 38 -27.36 15.55 -20.60
C PRO A 38 -26.80 14.25 -20.02
N LYS A 39 -26.65 14.23 -18.69
CA LYS A 39 -26.32 13.06 -17.87
C LYS A 39 -27.31 11.93 -18.20
N GLY A 40 -26.80 10.78 -18.65
CA GLY A 40 -27.63 9.59 -18.89
C GLY A 40 -28.22 9.08 -17.57
N ASP A 41 -29.46 8.59 -17.63
CA ASP A 41 -30.13 7.98 -16.49
C ASP A 41 -29.39 6.70 -16.04
N PRO A 42 -29.42 6.34 -14.73
CA PRO A 42 -28.87 5.08 -14.25
C PRO A 42 -29.59 3.93 -14.95
N GLY A 43 -28.82 2.99 -15.52
CA GLY A 43 -29.39 1.79 -16.12
C GLY A 43 -30.15 0.96 -15.07
N ASP A 44 -31.32 0.45 -15.45
CA ASP A 44 -32.11 -0.44 -14.59
C ASP A 44 -31.29 -1.66 -14.17
N PRO A 45 -31.38 -2.11 -12.90
CA PRO A 45 -30.71 -3.31 -12.43
C PRO A 45 -31.22 -4.54 -13.20
N ALA A 46 -30.28 -5.39 -13.65
CA ALA A 46 -30.59 -6.63 -14.33
C ALA A 46 -31.43 -7.56 -13.42
N PRO A 47 -32.43 -8.28 -13.95
CA PRO A 47 -33.23 -9.21 -13.16
C PRO A 47 -32.38 -10.43 -12.74
N VAL A 48 -32.45 -10.75 -11.45
CA VAL A 48 -31.87 -11.97 -10.86
C VAL A 48 -32.62 -13.20 -11.41
N PRO A 49 -31.94 -14.18 -12.03
CA PRO A 49 -32.57 -15.44 -12.36
C PRO A 49 -32.67 -16.31 -11.10
N ASP A 50 -33.91 -16.67 -10.75
CA ASP A 50 -34.22 -17.72 -9.77
C ASP A 50 -33.92 -19.08 -10.40
N THR A 51 -32.77 -19.67 -10.08
CA THR A 51 -32.44 -21.05 -10.46
C THR A 51 -32.44 -21.94 -9.23
N GLY A 52 -33.63 -22.40 -8.84
CA GLY A 52 -33.78 -23.56 -7.98
C GLY A 52 -33.19 -24.81 -8.63
N VAL A 53 -32.02 -25.25 -8.15
CA VAL A 53 -31.46 -26.59 -8.38
C VAL A 53 -30.90 -27.09 -7.04
N PRO A 54 -31.24 -28.31 -6.59
CA PRO A 54 -30.82 -28.84 -5.29
C PRO A 54 -29.32 -29.19 -5.26
N MET A 55 -28.73 -29.01 -4.08
CA MET A 55 -27.36 -29.40 -3.72
C MET A 55 -27.18 -30.90 -3.85
N ASP A 56 -26.24 -31.33 -4.71
CA ASP A 56 -25.46 -32.58 -4.58
C ASP A 56 -24.48 -32.70 -5.78
N ALA A 57 -23.26 -32.18 -5.62
CA ALA A 57 -21.98 -32.59 -6.24
C ALA A 57 -20.96 -31.45 -6.10
N ALA A 58 -19.83 -31.73 -5.45
CA ALA A 58 -18.70 -30.81 -5.29
C ALA A 58 -18.05 -30.48 -6.65
N PRO A 59 -17.67 -29.21 -6.93
CA PRO A 59 -16.86 -28.88 -8.09
C PRO A 59 -15.38 -28.65 -7.74
N ASP A 60 -14.51 -29.01 -8.70
CA ASP A 60 -13.12 -28.59 -8.82
C ASP A 60 -12.99 -27.08 -8.68
N VAL A 61 -12.06 -26.64 -7.83
CA VAL A 61 -11.77 -25.22 -7.61
C VAL A 61 -10.81 -24.72 -8.70
N THR A 62 -11.36 -24.24 -9.80
CA THR A 62 -10.66 -23.28 -10.67
C THR A 62 -10.92 -21.88 -10.13
N PHE A 63 -9.88 -21.17 -9.71
CA PHE A 63 -9.98 -19.75 -9.37
C PHE A 63 -10.44 -18.98 -10.60
N ASP A 64 -11.70 -18.57 -10.62
CA ASP A 64 -12.25 -17.75 -11.69
C ASP A 64 -11.72 -16.32 -11.54
N SER A 65 -10.71 -15.98 -12.32
CA SER A 65 -10.13 -14.65 -12.48
C SER A 65 -11.03 -13.68 -13.26
N ALA A 66 -12.35 -13.90 -13.28
CA ALA A 66 -13.29 -13.28 -14.22
C ALA A 66 -13.64 -11.81 -13.98
N ILE A 67 -13.03 -11.11 -13.01
CA ILE A 67 -13.30 -9.66 -12.83
C ILE A 67 -12.29 -8.76 -13.56
N ASP A 68 -11.19 -9.30 -14.10
CA ASP A 68 -10.25 -8.54 -14.97
C ASP A 68 -10.10 -9.12 -16.39
N THR A 69 -10.79 -10.22 -16.73
CA THR A 69 -10.81 -10.74 -18.11
C THR A 69 -11.66 -9.89 -19.07
N ALA A 70 -12.43 -8.92 -18.57
CA ALA A 70 -13.36 -8.14 -19.38
C ALA A 70 -12.72 -6.92 -20.09
N VAL A 71 -11.51 -6.49 -19.71
CA VAL A 71 -10.82 -5.35 -20.38
C VAL A 71 -9.66 -5.81 -21.28
N ASP A 72 -9.21 -7.05 -21.12
CA ASP A 72 -8.21 -7.69 -22.00
C ASP A 72 -8.83 -8.54 -23.12
N ALA A 73 -10.15 -8.49 -23.32
CA ALA A 73 -10.81 -9.05 -24.49
C ALA A 73 -10.61 -8.17 -25.75
N ALA A 74 -9.36 -7.76 -26.04
CA ALA A 74 -8.97 -7.60 -27.42
C ALA A 74 -9.11 -8.99 -28.07
N PRO A 75 -9.62 -9.10 -29.31
CA PRO A 75 -9.72 -10.41 -29.94
C PRO A 75 -8.32 -11.01 -29.95
N ASP A 76 -8.18 -12.16 -29.31
CA ASP A 76 -7.11 -13.11 -29.53
C ASP A 76 -7.08 -13.34 -31.05
N THR A 77 -6.30 -12.54 -31.77
CA THR A 77 -5.71 -13.01 -33.01
C THR A 77 -4.68 -14.01 -32.54
N ALA A 78 -5.16 -15.20 -32.18
CA ALA A 78 -4.34 -16.38 -32.02
C ALA A 78 -3.49 -16.43 -33.28
N VAL A 79 -2.23 -16.06 -33.14
CA VAL A 79 -1.21 -16.50 -34.09
C VAL A 79 -1.39 -18.01 -34.08
N ASP A 80 -1.69 -18.59 -35.24
CA ASP A 80 -1.87 -20.03 -35.43
C ASP A 80 -0.56 -20.71 -35.02
N ALA A 81 -0.42 -20.94 -33.71
CA ALA A 81 0.75 -21.45 -33.05
C ALA A 81 0.65 -22.96 -33.25
N GLY A 82 1.19 -23.40 -34.39
CA GLY A 82 1.08 -24.77 -34.89
C GLY A 82 1.12 -25.84 -33.80
N GLU A 83 0.40 -26.92 -34.05
CA GLU A 83 0.18 -28.03 -33.12
C GLU A 83 1.51 -28.47 -32.47
N ILE A 84 1.62 -28.29 -31.15
CA ILE A 84 2.81 -28.68 -30.39
C ILE A 84 2.61 -30.14 -29.94
N PRO A 85 3.45 -31.09 -30.39
CA PRO A 85 3.31 -32.48 -29.96
C PRO A 85 3.40 -32.60 -28.44
N LEU A 86 2.43 -33.32 -27.85
CA LEU A 86 2.40 -33.61 -26.42
C LEU A 86 3.52 -34.60 -26.04
N GLU A 87 3.99 -34.51 -24.81
CA GLU A 87 4.96 -35.42 -24.20
C GLU A 87 4.20 -36.43 -23.32
N PRO A 88 4.00 -37.71 -23.73
CA PRO A 88 3.06 -38.62 -23.06
C PRO A 88 3.33 -38.85 -21.56
N ASP A 89 4.61 -38.90 -21.17
CA ASP A 89 5.05 -39.07 -19.78
C ASP A 89 5.53 -37.75 -19.14
N GLY A 90 5.36 -36.65 -19.86
CA GLY A 90 6.03 -35.38 -19.64
C GLY A 90 5.08 -34.20 -19.67
N LEU A 91 5.62 -33.02 -19.98
CA LEU A 91 4.87 -31.77 -20.12
C LEU A 91 5.45 -30.97 -21.28
N VAL A 92 4.58 -30.31 -22.03
CA VAL A 92 4.99 -29.31 -23.03
C VAL A 92 4.24 -28.01 -22.78
N GLY A 93 4.81 -26.89 -23.20
CA GLY A 93 4.10 -25.62 -23.13
C GLY A 93 4.81 -24.54 -23.93
N ARG A 94 4.14 -23.40 -24.08
CA ARG A 94 4.70 -22.19 -24.66
C ARG A 94 4.72 -21.06 -23.64
N VAL A 95 5.84 -20.36 -23.55
CA VAL A 95 5.98 -19.12 -22.79
C VAL A 95 5.76 -17.94 -23.72
N THR A 96 4.81 -17.09 -23.39
CA THR A 96 4.60 -15.80 -24.06
C THR A 96 4.64 -14.64 -23.09
N ASP A 97 4.97 -13.45 -23.57
CA ASP A 97 4.89 -12.23 -22.78
C ASP A 97 3.45 -11.68 -22.72
N THR A 98 3.28 -10.52 -22.09
CA THR A 98 2.00 -9.81 -22.01
C THR A 98 1.49 -9.30 -23.36
N ALA A 99 2.35 -9.23 -24.39
CA ALA A 99 2.01 -8.91 -25.77
C ALA A 99 1.74 -10.16 -26.64
N SER A 100 1.65 -11.35 -26.01
CA SER A 100 1.46 -12.64 -26.67
C SER A 100 2.60 -13.03 -27.62
N LEU A 101 3.80 -12.44 -27.45
CA LEU A 101 4.99 -12.79 -28.20
C LEU A 101 5.74 -13.94 -27.51
N PRO A 102 6.30 -14.90 -28.25
CA PRO A 102 7.10 -15.98 -27.66
C PRO A 102 8.36 -15.47 -26.94
N VAL A 103 8.64 -16.03 -25.77
CA VAL A 103 9.84 -15.69 -24.98
C VAL A 103 10.88 -16.82 -25.09
N ALA A 104 11.95 -16.57 -25.84
CA ALA A 104 12.99 -17.54 -26.13
C ALA A 104 14.19 -17.49 -25.16
N GLY A 105 14.83 -18.64 -24.92
CA GLY A 105 16.07 -18.75 -24.16
C GLY A 105 15.96 -18.67 -22.64
N GLY A 106 14.78 -18.35 -22.10
CA GLY A 106 14.50 -18.47 -20.67
C GLY A 106 14.32 -19.93 -20.25
N ARG A 107 14.26 -20.17 -18.95
CA ARG A 107 14.09 -21.52 -18.37
C ARG A 107 12.75 -21.62 -17.67
N VAL A 108 12.02 -22.70 -17.92
CA VAL A 108 10.90 -23.12 -17.08
C VAL A 108 11.45 -24.13 -16.07
N VAL A 109 11.25 -23.87 -14.79
CA VAL A 109 11.77 -24.68 -13.67
C VAL A 109 10.61 -25.23 -12.86
N LEU A 110 10.68 -26.53 -12.52
CA LEU A 110 9.71 -27.21 -11.68
C LEU A 110 10.23 -27.27 -10.23
N VAL A 111 9.90 -26.25 -9.43
CA VAL A 111 10.31 -26.15 -8.03
C VAL A 111 9.40 -27.04 -7.17
N LEU A 112 9.98 -27.92 -6.35
CA LEU A 112 9.20 -28.87 -5.54
C LEU A 112 8.40 -28.13 -4.46
N ALA A 113 7.09 -28.41 -4.39
CA ALA A 113 6.20 -27.85 -3.36
C ALA A 113 6.68 -28.14 -1.93
N ALA A 114 7.25 -29.32 -1.72
CA ALA A 114 7.78 -29.74 -0.42
C ALA A 114 8.98 -28.90 0.02
N ASP A 115 9.82 -28.44 -0.91
CA ASP A 115 10.98 -27.60 -0.59
C ASP A 115 10.53 -26.20 -0.17
N VAL A 116 9.54 -25.64 -0.85
CA VAL A 116 8.90 -24.36 -0.48
C VAL A 116 8.29 -24.45 0.92
N ALA A 117 7.55 -25.53 1.21
CA ALA A 117 6.99 -25.78 2.53
C ALA A 117 8.08 -25.94 3.61
N ALA A 118 9.22 -26.54 3.26
CA ALA A 118 10.32 -26.74 4.19
C ALA A 118 10.99 -25.43 4.62
N LEU A 119 10.97 -24.37 3.79
CA LEU A 119 11.48 -23.05 4.18
C LEU A 119 10.77 -22.49 5.42
N ALA A 120 9.47 -22.77 5.56
CA ALA A 120 8.65 -22.30 6.69
C ALA A 120 9.05 -22.92 8.05
N ALA A 121 9.96 -23.91 8.08
CA ALA A 121 10.54 -24.42 9.32
C ALA A 121 11.51 -23.42 9.99
N THR A 122 12.00 -22.43 9.25
CA THR A 122 12.82 -21.34 9.77
C THR A 122 12.02 -20.04 9.73
N ASP A 123 11.82 -19.40 10.89
CA ASP A 123 11.15 -18.11 10.96
C ASP A 123 11.97 -17.00 10.28
N ILE A 124 11.29 -16.04 9.66
CA ILE A 124 11.93 -14.83 9.13
C ILE A 124 12.22 -13.88 10.30
N ASP A 125 13.50 -13.63 10.55
CA ASP A 125 13.94 -12.69 11.57
C ASP A 125 13.99 -11.26 11.00
N VAL A 126 12.92 -10.51 11.25
CA VAL A 126 12.72 -9.12 10.81
C VAL A 126 13.54 -8.11 11.62
N SER A 127 14.27 -8.56 12.65
CA SER A 127 15.16 -7.73 13.46
C SER A 127 16.59 -7.68 12.92
N LEU A 128 16.91 -8.50 11.93
CA LEU A 128 18.24 -8.55 11.34
C LEU A 128 18.61 -7.21 10.67
N PRO A 129 19.90 -6.82 10.71
CA PRO A 129 20.39 -5.70 9.90
C PRO A 129 20.19 -5.97 8.40
N PRO A 130 20.02 -4.93 7.55
CA PRO A 130 19.72 -5.08 6.12
C PRO A 130 20.65 -6.05 5.39
N ALA A 131 21.97 -5.94 5.60
CA ALA A 131 22.94 -6.79 4.93
C ALA A 131 22.80 -8.29 5.26
N MET A 132 22.36 -8.61 6.49
CA MET A 132 22.11 -10.01 6.89
C MET A 132 20.76 -10.50 6.39
N ALA A 133 19.72 -9.67 6.50
CA ALA A 133 18.39 -10.01 6.01
C ALA A 133 18.38 -10.22 4.48
N ALA A 134 19.08 -9.36 3.72
CA ALA A 134 19.22 -9.48 2.27
C ALA A 134 20.09 -10.67 1.82
N ALA A 135 20.92 -11.22 2.70
CA ALA A 135 21.78 -12.38 2.42
C ALA A 135 21.16 -13.71 2.88
N SER A 136 19.95 -13.66 3.42
CA SER A 136 19.18 -14.84 3.79
C SER A 136 18.89 -15.70 2.55
N THR A 137 18.80 -17.01 2.76
CA THR A 137 18.55 -17.99 1.70
C THR A 137 17.33 -18.86 2.03
N VAL A 138 16.46 -18.38 2.92
CA VAL A 138 15.26 -19.12 3.36
C VAL A 138 14.03 -18.23 3.48
N ASP A 139 14.07 -16.97 3.05
CA ASP A 139 12.98 -16.01 3.23
C ASP A 139 12.32 -15.53 1.94
N GLU A 140 12.78 -15.94 0.76
CA GLU A 140 12.08 -15.76 -0.51
C GLU A 140 11.53 -17.12 -0.98
N PRO A 141 10.21 -17.29 -1.20
CA PRO A 141 9.60 -18.61 -1.34
C PRO A 141 10.07 -19.41 -2.57
N LEU A 142 10.46 -18.73 -3.66
CA LEU A 142 10.92 -19.37 -4.89
C LEU A 142 12.36 -18.98 -5.22
N GLU A 143 12.71 -17.71 -5.09
CA GLU A 143 14.01 -17.16 -5.47
C GLU A 143 15.16 -17.82 -4.74
N ASP A 144 15.06 -18.03 -3.42
CA ASP A 144 16.12 -18.66 -2.63
C ASP A 144 16.36 -20.12 -3.03
N LEU A 145 15.30 -20.84 -3.40
CA LEU A 145 15.41 -22.21 -3.89
C LEU A 145 16.04 -22.27 -5.27
N LEU A 146 15.74 -21.29 -6.14
CA LEU A 146 16.30 -21.17 -7.48
C LEU A 146 17.77 -20.75 -7.47
N ASP A 147 18.19 -19.98 -6.46
CA ASP A 147 19.57 -19.52 -6.26
C ASP A 147 20.45 -20.58 -5.57
N ASP A 148 19.87 -21.54 -4.86
CA ASP A 148 20.62 -22.60 -4.17
C ASP A 148 21.22 -23.62 -5.15
N ALA A 149 22.51 -23.45 -5.45
CA ALA A 149 23.28 -24.33 -6.32
C ALA A 149 23.39 -25.79 -5.83
N ALA A 150 23.08 -26.08 -4.56
CA ALA A 150 23.00 -27.46 -4.06
C ALA A 150 21.70 -28.17 -4.46
N ARG A 151 20.66 -27.41 -4.86
CA ARG A 151 19.42 -27.97 -5.38
C ARG A 151 19.49 -28.13 -6.89
N THR A 152 18.90 -29.20 -7.39
CA THR A 152 18.77 -29.45 -8.83
C THR A 152 17.32 -29.78 -9.12
N TYR A 153 16.65 -28.88 -9.83
CA TYR A 153 15.27 -29.06 -10.27
C TYR A 153 15.22 -29.51 -11.71
N SER A 154 14.09 -30.11 -12.10
CA SER A 154 13.80 -30.33 -13.51
C SER A 154 13.59 -28.97 -14.18
N GLU A 155 14.35 -28.69 -15.23
CA GLU A 155 14.24 -27.46 -16.00
C GLU A 155 14.25 -27.71 -17.51
N ALA A 156 13.60 -26.83 -18.26
CA ALA A 156 13.56 -26.84 -19.71
C ALA A 156 13.78 -25.43 -20.25
N THR A 157 14.68 -25.27 -21.22
CA THR A 157 14.90 -23.98 -21.90
C THR A 157 13.86 -23.79 -22.99
N THR A 158 13.32 -22.58 -23.11
CA THR A 158 12.40 -22.21 -24.17
C THR A 158 13.15 -22.04 -25.50
N ASP A 159 12.63 -22.63 -26.58
CA ASP A 159 13.19 -22.46 -27.92
C ASP A 159 12.81 -21.10 -28.55
N ALA A 160 13.15 -20.91 -29.83
CA ALA A 160 12.85 -19.68 -30.56
C ALA A 160 11.34 -19.37 -30.66
N ASP A 161 10.50 -20.39 -30.55
CA ASP A 161 9.05 -20.30 -30.55
C ASP A 161 8.50 -20.21 -29.10
N GLY A 162 9.36 -20.05 -28.10
CA GLY A 162 8.99 -20.00 -26.69
C GLY A 162 8.55 -21.36 -26.14
N VAL A 163 8.76 -22.46 -26.88
CA VAL A 163 8.29 -23.78 -26.48
C VAL A 163 9.29 -24.44 -25.53
N TYR A 164 8.81 -25.00 -24.43
CA TYR A 164 9.59 -25.79 -23.49
C TYR A 164 9.05 -27.22 -23.41
N ARG A 165 9.92 -28.19 -23.08
CA ARG A 165 9.58 -29.62 -23.03
C ARG A 165 10.24 -30.33 -21.85
N PHE A 166 9.45 -31.10 -21.14
CA PHE A 166 9.88 -32.09 -20.16
C PHE A 166 9.48 -33.47 -20.68
N THR A 167 10.44 -34.38 -20.84
CA THR A 167 10.13 -35.77 -21.26
C THR A 167 9.68 -36.64 -20.07
N ALA A 168 9.89 -36.16 -18.84
CA ALA A 168 9.46 -36.79 -17.61
C ALA A 168 9.23 -35.73 -16.53
N LEU A 169 8.31 -36.00 -15.61
CA LEU A 169 7.99 -35.12 -14.49
C LEU A 169 8.35 -35.77 -13.14
N PRO A 170 8.77 -34.97 -12.15
CA PRO A 170 9.00 -35.47 -10.79
C PRO A 170 7.69 -36.02 -10.20
N ASP A 171 7.80 -37.05 -9.36
CA ASP A 171 6.67 -37.62 -8.62
C ASP A 171 6.32 -36.78 -7.38
N ALA A 172 5.99 -35.52 -7.61
CA ALA A 172 5.70 -34.52 -6.59
C ALA A 172 4.82 -33.40 -7.17
N ALA A 173 4.18 -32.62 -6.29
CA ALA A 173 3.60 -31.34 -6.68
C ALA A 173 4.71 -30.29 -6.89
N VAL A 174 4.51 -29.41 -7.88
CA VAL A 174 5.54 -28.44 -8.31
C VAL A 174 4.96 -27.06 -8.57
N PHE A 175 5.70 -26.01 -8.21
CA PHE A 175 5.49 -24.69 -8.75
C PHE A 175 6.19 -24.59 -10.12
N VAL A 176 5.49 -24.08 -11.12
CA VAL A 176 6.03 -23.92 -12.48
C VAL A 176 6.45 -22.47 -12.66
N VAL A 177 7.75 -22.22 -12.69
CA VAL A 177 8.33 -20.88 -12.63
C VAL A 177 9.17 -20.61 -13.87
N PHE A 178 8.91 -19.49 -14.55
CA PHE A 178 9.78 -18.99 -15.60
C PHE A 178 10.89 -18.13 -15.00
N VAL A 179 12.12 -18.38 -15.45
CA VAL A 179 13.32 -17.61 -15.14
C VAL A 179 13.90 -17.08 -16.46
N PRO A 180 13.91 -15.76 -16.68
CA PRO A 180 14.50 -15.17 -17.88
C PRO A 180 15.97 -15.57 -18.06
N ALA A 181 16.45 -15.55 -19.29
CA ALA A 181 17.88 -15.66 -19.54
C ALA A 181 18.62 -14.48 -18.89
N VAL A 182 19.89 -14.65 -18.49
CA VAL A 182 20.66 -13.58 -17.84
C VAL A 182 20.77 -12.31 -18.70
N ALA A 183 20.75 -12.45 -20.03
CA ALA A 183 20.79 -11.33 -20.97
C ALA A 183 19.39 -10.74 -21.28
N ASP A 184 18.32 -11.38 -20.83
CA ASP A 184 16.95 -10.93 -21.01
C ASP A 184 16.54 -9.99 -19.88
N THR A 185 16.63 -8.70 -20.13
CA THR A 185 16.19 -7.65 -19.20
C THR A 185 14.76 -7.19 -19.47
N ALA A 186 14.10 -7.73 -20.50
CA ALA A 186 12.77 -7.31 -20.94
C ALA A 186 11.65 -8.09 -20.27
N HIS A 187 11.97 -9.17 -19.54
CA HIS A 187 11.02 -9.99 -18.80
C HIS A 187 11.46 -10.18 -17.35
N LEU A 188 10.49 -10.49 -16.48
CA LEU A 188 10.73 -10.76 -15.06
C LEU A 188 10.42 -12.22 -14.69
N PRO A 189 11.09 -12.77 -13.65
CA PRO A 189 10.77 -14.10 -13.13
C PRO A 189 9.32 -14.22 -12.66
N GLY A 190 8.73 -15.40 -12.87
CA GLY A 190 7.38 -15.73 -12.41
C GLY A 190 6.56 -16.50 -13.43
N GLY A 191 5.38 -15.98 -13.74
CA GLY A 191 4.45 -16.48 -14.72
C GLY A 191 3.15 -17.03 -14.13
N THR A 192 2.20 -17.36 -15.01
CA THR A 192 0.81 -17.73 -14.67
C THR A 192 0.68 -18.80 -13.57
N PHE A 193 1.62 -19.75 -13.50
CA PHE A 193 1.54 -20.91 -12.60
C PHE A 193 2.54 -20.87 -11.43
N ALA A 194 3.14 -19.70 -11.15
CA ALA A 194 4.12 -19.56 -10.07
C ALA A 194 3.49 -19.47 -8.67
N ARG A 195 2.16 -19.30 -8.56
CA ARG A 195 1.44 -19.04 -7.30
C ARG A 195 0.86 -20.28 -6.64
N ALA A 196 0.46 -21.29 -7.41
CA ALA A 196 -0.19 -22.49 -6.90
C ALA A 196 0.53 -23.74 -7.41
N ALA A 197 0.83 -24.67 -6.51
CA ALA A 197 1.49 -25.91 -6.83
C ALA A 197 0.59 -26.80 -7.71
N GLN A 198 1.18 -27.33 -8.76
CA GLN A 198 0.54 -28.21 -9.72
C GLN A 198 0.86 -29.66 -9.36
N VAL A 199 -0.17 -30.48 -9.18
CA VAL A 199 0.01 -31.91 -8.94
C VAL A 199 0.44 -32.61 -10.23
N ARG A 200 1.33 -33.60 -10.14
CA ARG A 200 1.82 -34.35 -11.32
C ARG A 200 0.69 -34.82 -12.25
N ALA A 201 -0.43 -35.28 -11.68
CA ALA A 201 -1.56 -35.80 -12.44
C ALA A 201 -2.23 -34.76 -13.37
N SER A 202 -2.14 -33.46 -13.07
CA SER A 202 -2.67 -32.40 -13.96
C SER A 202 -1.69 -32.02 -15.07
N LEU A 203 -0.42 -32.41 -14.95
CA LEU A 203 0.66 -32.02 -15.86
C LEU A 203 1.06 -33.11 -16.86
N VAL A 204 1.05 -34.38 -16.46
CA VAL A 204 1.54 -35.48 -17.30
C VAL A 204 0.71 -35.59 -18.58
N GLY A 205 1.38 -35.61 -19.73
CA GLY A 205 0.72 -35.75 -21.03
C GLY A 205 -0.03 -34.49 -21.47
N SER A 206 0.10 -33.36 -20.76
CA SER A 206 -0.67 -32.16 -21.02
C SER A 206 0.18 -31.04 -21.66
N ARG A 207 -0.53 -30.01 -22.14
CA ARG A 207 0.05 -28.74 -22.60
C ARG A 207 -0.26 -27.66 -21.56
N LEU A 208 0.77 -26.97 -21.10
CA LEU A 208 0.67 -25.89 -20.11
C LEU A 208 1.30 -24.61 -20.68
N ASP A 209 0.51 -23.77 -21.34
CA ASP A 209 1.01 -22.49 -21.85
C ASP A 209 0.97 -21.43 -20.76
N MET A 210 2.05 -20.65 -20.62
CA MET A 210 2.19 -19.66 -19.56
C MET A 210 2.48 -18.27 -20.11
N ARG A 211 1.93 -17.24 -19.47
CA ARG A 211 2.29 -15.84 -19.69
C ARG A 211 3.29 -15.38 -18.65
N VAL A 212 4.19 -14.47 -19.03
CA VAL A 212 5.19 -13.85 -18.13
C VAL A 212 5.12 -12.33 -18.22
N SER A 213 5.52 -11.66 -17.14
CA SER A 213 5.55 -10.19 -17.11
C SER A 213 6.66 -9.67 -18.01
N ALA A 214 6.34 -8.67 -18.83
CA ALA A 214 7.34 -7.78 -19.37
C ALA A 214 7.96 -6.90 -18.26
N ASN A 215 9.03 -6.19 -18.62
CA ASN A 215 9.75 -5.26 -17.78
C ASN A 215 10.04 -3.99 -18.58
N GLN A 216 10.07 -2.86 -17.90
CA GLN A 216 10.56 -1.60 -18.44
C GLN A 216 12.09 -1.53 -18.36
N SER A 217 12.72 -0.82 -19.29
CA SER A 217 14.15 -0.56 -19.18
C SER A 217 14.47 0.44 -18.06
N ALA A 218 15.74 0.52 -17.67
CA ALA A 218 16.22 1.54 -16.74
C ALA A 218 15.97 2.98 -17.25
N SER A 219 15.90 3.19 -18.57
CA SER A 219 15.65 4.51 -19.17
C SER A 219 14.17 4.90 -19.28
N ALA A 220 13.25 3.98 -19.00
CA ALA A 220 11.81 4.27 -19.02
C ALA A 220 11.46 5.38 -18.00
N ARG A 221 10.50 6.22 -18.38
CA ARG A 221 10.07 7.41 -17.64
C ARG A 221 8.57 7.37 -17.33
N TYR A 222 8.21 7.99 -16.22
CA TYR A 222 6.82 8.14 -15.82
C TYR A 222 6.09 9.08 -16.79
N VAL A 223 4.86 8.72 -17.15
CA VAL A 223 4.01 9.47 -18.09
C VAL A 223 2.70 9.96 -17.48
N GLY A 224 2.38 9.52 -16.25
CA GLY A 224 1.17 9.85 -15.52
C GLY A 224 -0.05 9.04 -16.00
N SER A 225 -1.00 8.80 -15.09
CA SER A 225 -2.19 7.99 -15.37
C SER A 225 -3.08 8.51 -16.49
N THR A 226 -3.05 9.81 -16.83
CA THR A 226 -3.81 10.31 -17.99
C THR A 226 -3.34 9.67 -19.30
N GLY A 227 -2.05 9.39 -19.42
CA GLY A 227 -1.53 8.63 -20.56
C GLY A 227 -2.15 7.23 -20.63
N CYS A 228 -2.26 6.55 -19.48
CA CYS A 228 -2.79 5.19 -19.38
C CYS A 228 -4.29 5.12 -19.71
N VAL A 229 -5.11 5.99 -19.10
CA VAL A 229 -6.59 5.95 -19.23
C VAL A 229 -7.07 6.29 -20.65
N THR A 230 -6.23 6.91 -21.47
CA THR A 230 -6.54 7.16 -22.89
C THR A 230 -6.76 5.86 -23.67
N CYS A 231 -6.06 4.79 -23.28
CA CYS A 231 -6.19 3.46 -23.90
C CYS A 231 -6.97 2.47 -23.02
N HIS A 232 -6.80 2.52 -21.70
CA HIS A 232 -7.42 1.57 -20.76
C HIS A 232 -8.77 2.03 -20.19
N GLY A 233 -9.22 3.26 -20.54
CA GLY A 233 -10.39 3.86 -19.94
C GLY A 233 -10.17 4.30 -18.49
N ARG A 234 -11.18 4.94 -17.90
CA ARG A 234 -11.14 5.34 -16.49
C ARG A 234 -11.33 4.10 -15.62
N HIS A 235 -10.37 3.85 -14.73
CA HIS A 235 -10.37 2.69 -13.84
C HIS A 235 -11.04 2.97 -12.49
N ARG A 236 -11.60 1.93 -11.84
CA ARG A 236 -12.09 2.00 -10.44
C ARG A 236 -11.00 2.38 -9.42
N THR A 237 -9.73 2.33 -9.79
CA THR A 237 -8.60 2.61 -8.88
C THR A 237 -8.66 4.05 -8.34
N PHE A 238 -9.25 4.96 -9.10
CA PHE A 238 -9.45 6.34 -8.69
C PHE A 238 -10.43 6.49 -7.52
N GLY A 239 -11.21 5.45 -7.21
CA GLY A 239 -12.07 5.33 -6.04
C GLY A 239 -11.41 4.61 -4.84
N THR A 240 -10.09 4.45 -4.85
CA THR A 240 -9.31 3.84 -3.75
C THR A 240 -8.57 4.91 -2.94
N ALA A 241 -8.21 4.60 -1.70
CA ALA A 241 -7.44 5.52 -0.85
C ALA A 241 -6.07 5.87 -1.46
N HIS A 242 -5.50 4.98 -2.28
CA HIS A 242 -4.25 5.21 -3.02
C HIS A 242 -4.33 6.41 -3.97
N SER A 243 -5.49 6.66 -4.59
CA SER A 243 -5.70 7.76 -5.53
C SER A 243 -6.26 9.04 -4.90
N ALA A 244 -6.71 8.99 -3.65
CA ALA A 244 -7.38 10.10 -2.97
C ALA A 244 -6.66 10.63 -1.73
N GLY A 245 -5.70 9.88 -1.18
CA GLY A 245 -5.09 10.13 0.13
C GLY A 245 -4.55 11.55 0.34
N LEU A 246 -4.09 12.21 -0.72
CA LEU A 246 -3.84 13.65 -0.74
C LEU A 246 -4.86 14.36 -1.61
N SER A 247 -5.52 15.39 -1.10
CA SER A 247 -6.52 16.15 -1.86
C SER A 247 -6.43 17.64 -1.57
N VAL A 248 -6.78 18.48 -2.55
CA VAL A 248 -7.02 19.90 -2.29
C VAL A 248 -8.27 20.03 -1.43
N PRO A 249 -8.26 20.74 -0.29
CA PRO A 249 -9.37 20.68 0.64
C PRO A 249 -10.69 21.16 0.02
N GLY A 250 -11.70 20.27 0.02
CA GLY A 250 -13.03 20.51 -0.54
C GLY A 250 -13.11 20.48 -2.07
N VAL A 251 -12.04 20.08 -2.76
CA VAL A 251 -11.98 19.93 -4.22
C VAL A 251 -11.41 18.56 -4.56
N ARG A 252 -11.86 17.97 -5.67
CA ARG A 252 -11.33 16.70 -6.18
C ARG A 252 -10.72 16.88 -7.56
N GLY A 253 -9.54 16.31 -7.77
CA GLY A 253 -8.95 16.14 -9.10
C GLY A 253 -9.77 15.18 -9.95
N ALA A 254 -9.51 15.13 -11.27
CA ALA A 254 -10.30 14.27 -12.17
C ALA A 254 -10.12 12.77 -11.86
N ASN A 255 -8.94 12.42 -11.33
CA ASN A 255 -8.53 11.07 -10.93
C ASN A 255 -8.80 10.76 -9.45
N GLN A 256 -9.67 11.53 -8.78
CA GLN A 256 -10.02 11.30 -7.39
C GLN A 256 -11.53 11.11 -7.26
N ASP A 257 -11.94 9.96 -6.74
CA ASP A 257 -13.32 9.66 -6.38
C ASP A 257 -13.38 9.28 -4.90
N THR A 258 -14.02 10.13 -4.10
CA THR A 258 -14.18 9.91 -2.66
C THR A 258 -15.61 9.61 -2.27
N SER A 259 -16.47 9.24 -3.23
CA SER A 259 -17.89 8.98 -2.97
C SER A 259 -18.15 7.86 -1.96
N LYS A 260 -17.19 6.95 -1.77
CA LYS A 260 -17.23 5.87 -0.76
C LYS A 260 -17.03 6.35 0.68
N TRP A 261 -16.57 7.58 0.88
CA TRP A 261 -16.27 8.15 2.19
C TRP A 261 -17.04 9.48 2.35
N PRO A 262 -18.30 9.45 2.82
CA PRO A 262 -19.08 10.66 3.05
C PRO A 262 -18.37 11.65 4.00
N GLU A 263 -17.60 11.13 4.95
CA GLU A 263 -16.89 11.90 5.97
C GLU A 263 -15.47 12.32 5.53
N PHE A 264 -15.10 12.12 4.26
CA PHE A 264 -13.73 12.35 3.77
C PHE A 264 -13.19 13.75 4.10
N ASP A 265 -14.03 14.78 3.95
CA ASP A 265 -13.71 16.18 4.23
C ASP A 265 -14.28 16.67 5.58
N ALA A 266 -14.67 15.78 6.50
CA ALA A 266 -15.32 16.16 7.76
C ALA A 266 -14.51 17.17 8.58
N ILE A 267 -13.17 17.11 8.51
CA ILE A 267 -12.26 18.09 9.14
C ILE A 267 -12.56 19.54 8.73
N LEU A 268 -13.06 19.77 7.50
CA LEU A 268 -13.34 21.11 6.98
C LEU A 268 -14.51 21.79 7.68
N GLY A 269 -15.42 21.02 8.28
CA GLY A 269 -16.53 21.54 9.07
C GLY A 269 -16.09 22.26 10.34
N HIS A 270 -14.85 22.05 10.78
CA HIS A 270 -14.29 22.61 12.02
C HIS A 270 -13.55 23.93 11.83
N PHE A 271 -13.40 24.42 10.59
CA PHE A 271 -12.85 25.76 10.39
C PHE A 271 -13.80 26.83 10.93
N GLY A 272 -13.28 27.65 11.84
CA GLY A 272 -14.01 28.52 12.76
C GLY A 272 -13.72 28.18 14.23
N ALA A 273 -13.22 26.96 14.50
CA ALA A 273 -12.85 26.52 15.83
C ALA A 273 -11.43 26.98 16.26
N THR A 274 -11.16 26.91 17.55
CA THR A 274 -9.83 27.11 18.14
C THR A 274 -9.44 25.85 18.90
N LEU A 275 -8.39 25.17 18.46
CA LEU A 275 -7.87 23.98 19.12
C LEU A 275 -6.92 24.39 20.24
N ASN A 276 -7.24 24.05 21.47
CA ASN A 276 -6.45 24.33 22.65
C ASN A 276 -5.47 23.18 22.91
N PHE A 277 -4.16 23.44 22.87
CA PHE A 277 -3.14 22.48 23.27
C PHE A 277 -2.79 22.69 24.73
N TYR A 278 -3.21 21.77 25.59
CA TYR A 278 -3.09 21.93 27.05
C TYR A 278 -2.60 20.65 27.73
N ASP A 279 -2.19 20.81 28.99
CA ASP A 279 -1.65 19.73 29.83
C ASP A 279 -0.61 18.89 29.09
N CYS A 280 0.27 19.57 28.38
CA CYS A 280 1.31 18.92 27.58
C CYS A 280 2.34 18.27 28.51
N ASP A 281 2.37 16.94 28.57
CA ASP A 281 3.30 16.20 29.42
C ASP A 281 4.74 16.32 28.86
N GLY A 282 5.70 16.51 29.75
CA GLY A 282 7.11 16.50 29.41
C GLY A 282 7.69 15.10 29.21
N ALA A 283 7.02 14.05 29.71
CA ALA A 283 7.57 12.70 29.84
C ALA A 283 7.26 11.73 28.68
N SER A 284 6.31 12.05 27.79
CA SER A 284 5.96 11.19 26.64
C SER A 284 6.70 11.64 25.37
N PRO A 285 7.69 10.87 24.86
CA PRO A 285 8.24 11.09 23.54
C PRO A 285 7.31 10.47 22.48
N GLY A 286 6.65 11.31 21.66
CA GLY A 286 5.79 10.87 20.56
C GLY A 286 4.39 11.48 20.57
N ALA A 287 3.53 11.05 19.63
CA ALA A 287 2.11 11.41 19.56
C ALA A 287 1.42 11.31 20.94
N GLY A 288 0.57 12.29 21.26
CA GLY A 288 -0.11 12.38 22.55
C GLY A 288 0.60 13.18 23.62
N ARG A 289 1.51 14.09 23.24
CA ARG A 289 2.18 14.96 24.21
C ARG A 289 1.21 15.94 24.86
N CYS A 290 0.36 16.58 24.05
CA CYS A 290 -0.69 17.48 24.51
C CYS A 290 -2.07 16.85 24.38
N LYS A 291 -2.97 17.28 25.27
CA LYS A 291 -4.41 17.15 25.06
C LYS A 291 -4.87 18.26 24.11
N ILE A 292 -5.82 17.95 23.23
CA ILE A 292 -6.37 18.92 22.28
C ILE A 292 -7.89 18.97 22.43
N SER A 293 -8.46 20.16 22.59
CA SER A 293 -9.92 20.35 22.59
C SER A 293 -10.30 21.67 21.93
N GLU A 294 -11.43 21.68 21.23
CA GLU A 294 -12.05 22.92 20.71
C GLU A 294 -12.61 23.80 21.82
N THR A 295 -12.98 23.18 22.95
CA THR A 295 -13.45 23.91 24.12
C THR A 295 -12.28 24.33 24.99
N ALA A 296 -12.35 25.55 25.52
CA ALA A 296 -11.34 26.01 26.47
C ALA A 296 -11.35 25.07 27.69
N PRO A 297 -10.21 24.47 28.06
CA PRO A 297 -10.16 23.49 29.12
C PRO A 297 -10.50 24.12 30.48
N PRO A 298 -11.15 23.38 31.39
CA PRO A 298 -11.47 23.89 32.72
C PRO A 298 -10.18 24.22 33.50
N GLY A 299 -10.19 25.30 34.29
CA GLY A 299 -9.08 25.60 35.21
C GLY A 299 -8.91 24.45 36.20
N PRO A 300 -7.68 23.99 36.53
CA PRO A 300 -6.37 24.67 36.43
C PRO A 300 -5.52 24.33 35.18
N ALA A 301 -6.11 23.79 34.11
CA ALA A 301 -5.35 23.39 32.91
C ALA A 301 -4.52 24.54 32.32
N VAL A 302 -3.29 24.25 31.91
CA VAL A 302 -2.39 25.25 31.32
C VAL A 302 -2.29 25.04 29.81
N ILE A 303 -2.83 25.99 29.06
CA ILE A 303 -2.75 26.01 27.59
C ILE A 303 -1.36 26.50 27.19
N SER A 304 -0.66 25.72 26.37
CA SER A 304 0.66 26.07 25.84
C SER A 304 0.53 26.99 24.63
N PHE A 305 -0.27 26.59 23.66
CA PHE A 305 -0.58 27.35 22.47
C PHE A 305 -1.95 26.92 21.92
N VAL A 306 -2.46 27.67 20.94
CA VAL A 306 -3.70 27.33 20.24
C VAL A 306 -3.44 27.23 18.74
N ALA A 307 -4.24 26.40 18.05
CA ALA A 307 -4.37 26.43 16.60
C ALA A 307 -5.75 27.00 16.24
N GLU A 308 -5.78 28.23 15.71
CA GLU A 308 -6.99 28.89 15.23
C GLU A 308 -7.24 28.42 13.79
N LEU A 309 -8.33 27.68 13.54
CA LEU A 309 -8.71 27.19 12.22
C LEU A 309 -9.54 28.28 11.53
N ASN A 310 -8.97 28.98 10.55
CA ASN A 310 -9.56 30.16 9.93
C ASN A 310 -10.07 29.86 8.51
N LEU A 311 -11.32 30.26 8.22
CA LEU A 311 -11.94 30.16 6.90
C LEU A 311 -12.19 31.55 6.33
N ASP A 312 -11.59 31.86 5.19
CA ASP A 312 -12.01 32.98 4.35
C ASP A 312 -13.01 32.48 3.29
N ALA A 313 -14.30 32.67 3.57
CA ALA A 313 -15.37 32.27 2.67
C ALA A 313 -15.40 33.10 1.36
N ALA A 314 -14.68 34.23 1.27
CA ALA A 314 -14.57 35.02 0.04
C ALA A 314 -13.62 34.37 -0.97
N VAL A 315 -12.69 33.53 -0.53
CA VAL A 315 -11.81 32.74 -1.41
C VAL A 315 -12.55 31.47 -1.84
N PRO A 316 -12.67 31.17 -3.15
CA PRO A 316 -13.37 29.99 -3.63
C PRO A 316 -12.70 28.69 -3.15
N PRO A 317 -13.45 27.56 -3.05
CA PRO A 317 -12.87 26.24 -2.79
C PRO A 317 -11.65 25.94 -3.67
N GLY A 318 -10.59 25.41 -3.05
CA GLY A 318 -9.30 25.17 -3.70
C GLY A 318 -8.43 26.41 -3.95
N GLY A 319 -8.89 27.61 -3.60
CA GLY A 319 -8.07 28.82 -3.63
C GLY A 319 -7.11 28.90 -2.44
N VAL A 320 -5.88 29.32 -2.70
CA VAL A 320 -4.87 29.61 -1.66
C VAL A 320 -5.42 30.68 -0.70
N GLY A 321 -5.27 30.44 0.61
CA GLY A 321 -5.76 31.33 1.65
C GLY A 321 -7.22 31.14 2.05
N ARG A 322 -7.97 30.23 1.39
CA ARG A 322 -9.33 29.88 1.85
C ARG A 322 -9.31 29.29 3.26
N TYR A 323 -8.43 28.32 3.46
CA TYR A 323 -8.25 27.62 4.72
C TYR A 323 -6.87 27.99 5.27
N GLN A 324 -6.84 28.56 6.48
CA GLN A 324 -5.60 28.98 7.13
C GLN A 324 -5.57 28.49 8.57
N VAL A 325 -4.39 28.19 9.10
CA VAL A 325 -4.21 27.85 10.51
C VAL A 325 -3.25 28.84 11.15
N THR A 326 -3.69 29.48 12.22
CA THR A 326 -2.83 30.35 13.02
C THR A 326 -2.42 29.64 14.30
N LEU A 327 -1.14 29.31 14.43
CA LEU A 327 -0.57 28.85 15.68
C LEU A 327 -0.22 30.06 16.54
N ARG A 328 -0.85 30.20 17.70
CA ARG A 328 -0.63 31.31 18.64
C ARG A 328 -0.14 30.80 19.98
N ASN A 329 1.02 31.29 20.40
CA ASN A 329 1.58 30.97 21.71
C ASN A 329 0.79 31.69 22.80
N LEU A 330 0.45 30.97 23.88
CA LEU A 330 -0.24 31.54 25.05
C LEU A 330 0.65 31.63 26.29
N ARG A 331 1.85 31.04 26.27
CA ARG A 331 2.87 31.19 27.32
C ARG A 331 3.82 32.36 27.08
N ASN A 332 4.05 32.72 25.82
CA ASN A 332 4.93 33.80 25.38
C ASN A 332 4.35 34.52 24.15
N ALA A 333 4.92 35.67 23.80
CA ALA A 333 4.53 36.39 22.58
C ALA A 333 4.98 35.60 21.33
N GLY A 334 4.06 35.40 20.39
CA GLY A 334 4.36 34.79 19.10
C GLY A 334 3.11 34.21 18.45
N ALA A 335 2.96 34.43 17.15
CA ALA A 335 1.94 33.77 16.34
C ALA A 335 2.46 33.61 14.90
N ALA A 336 2.05 32.55 14.23
CA ALA A 336 2.34 32.31 12.82
C ALA A 336 1.10 31.75 12.14
N THR A 337 0.79 32.27 10.94
CA THR A 337 -0.35 31.86 10.13
C THR A 337 0.16 31.16 8.89
N TYR A 338 -0.46 30.02 8.57
CA TYR A 338 -0.07 29.18 7.45
C TYR A 338 -1.29 28.89 6.57
N ASP A 339 -1.09 28.92 5.25
CA ASP A 339 -2.10 28.48 4.28
C ASP A 339 -2.12 26.95 4.22
N VAL A 340 -3.32 26.38 4.31
CA VAL A 340 -3.54 24.93 4.12
C VAL A 340 -3.61 24.65 2.62
N GLU A 341 -2.71 23.80 2.14
CA GLU A 341 -2.62 23.44 0.72
C GLU A 341 -3.34 22.13 0.41
N LEU A 342 -3.18 21.13 1.29
CA LEU A 342 -3.69 19.77 1.07
C LEU A 342 -4.29 19.20 2.36
N SER A 343 -5.29 18.35 2.22
CA SER A 343 -5.67 17.37 3.24
C SER A 343 -4.94 16.05 2.97
N TYR A 344 -4.53 15.39 4.05
CA TYR A 344 -3.88 14.08 4.02
C TYR A 344 -4.71 13.09 4.84
N GLY A 345 -5.22 12.02 4.21
CA GLY A 345 -6.10 11.02 4.82
C GLY A 345 -7.54 11.11 4.31
N GLY A 346 -8.53 11.03 5.22
CA GLY A 346 -9.96 11.11 4.93
C GLY A 346 -10.62 9.75 4.67
N ALA A 347 -9.97 8.86 3.91
CA ALA A 347 -10.52 7.54 3.57
C ALA A 347 -10.58 6.53 4.74
N LEU A 348 -9.88 6.80 5.85
CA LEU A 348 -9.76 5.89 7.01
C LEU A 348 -10.13 6.59 8.33
N TRP A 349 -11.20 7.38 8.32
CA TRP A 349 -11.78 8.09 9.49
C TRP A 349 -10.82 9.03 10.23
N ARG A 350 -9.70 9.39 9.61
CA ARG A 350 -8.72 10.33 10.15
C ARG A 350 -8.12 11.17 9.05
N SER A 351 -7.76 12.41 9.37
CA SER A 351 -7.07 13.30 8.45
C SER A 351 -6.17 14.30 9.16
N GLN A 352 -5.15 14.76 8.43
CA GLN A 352 -4.26 15.85 8.80
C GLN A 352 -4.30 16.91 7.69
N LEU A 353 -3.77 18.09 8.00
CA LEU A 353 -3.66 19.19 7.07
C LEU A 353 -2.19 19.48 6.79
N LEU A 354 -1.87 19.67 5.52
CA LEU A 354 -0.54 20.06 5.07
C LEU A 354 -0.51 21.56 4.79
N VAL A 355 0.51 22.22 5.32
CA VAL A 355 0.75 23.64 5.12
C VAL A 355 2.10 23.87 4.44
N ASN A 356 2.20 24.98 3.73
CA ASN A 356 3.46 25.42 3.13
C ASN A 356 4.25 26.32 4.10
N VAL A 357 5.51 25.98 4.31
CA VAL A 357 6.51 26.83 4.95
C VAL A 357 7.65 27.05 3.94
N PRO A 358 7.99 28.30 3.56
CA PRO A 358 9.07 28.55 2.62
C PRO A 358 10.40 28.02 3.13
N GLY A 359 11.12 27.28 2.29
CA GLY A 359 12.50 26.88 2.49
C GLY A 359 13.46 28.08 2.51
N ALA A 360 14.72 27.85 2.86
CA ALA A 360 15.72 28.92 2.91
C ALA A 360 16.01 29.52 1.52
N ASP A 361 15.75 28.76 0.46
CA ASP A 361 15.84 29.20 -0.94
C ASP A 361 14.54 29.86 -1.45
N GLY A 362 13.50 29.91 -0.62
CA GLY A 362 12.19 30.50 -0.92
C GLY A 362 11.21 29.58 -1.64
N ARG A 363 11.60 28.35 -2.00
CA ARG A 363 10.68 27.35 -2.57
C ARG A 363 9.76 26.78 -1.47
N PRO A 364 8.57 26.28 -1.82
CA PRO A 364 7.67 25.70 -0.84
C PRO A 364 8.21 24.38 -0.27
N VAL A 365 7.99 24.16 1.03
CA VAL A 365 8.23 22.89 1.74
C VAL A 365 6.98 22.58 2.55
N ARG A 366 6.44 21.35 2.45
CA ARG A 366 5.15 21.03 3.07
C ARG A 366 5.36 20.33 4.39
N TYR A 367 4.53 20.69 5.36
CA TYR A 367 4.56 20.12 6.69
C TYR A 367 3.16 19.72 7.12
N ALA A 368 3.05 18.57 7.76
CA ALA A 368 1.84 18.21 8.50
C ALA A 368 1.71 19.08 9.76
N LEU A 369 0.51 19.60 9.99
CA LEU A 369 0.19 20.32 11.22
C LEU A 369 0.20 19.37 12.45
N PRO A 370 0.42 19.90 13.67
CA PRO A 370 0.65 19.08 14.87
C PRO A 370 -0.60 18.37 15.42
N PHE A 371 -1.66 18.24 14.63
CA PHE A 371 -2.91 17.63 15.04
C PHE A 371 -3.50 16.76 13.94
N GLN A 372 -4.16 15.69 14.37
CA GLN A 372 -4.97 14.81 13.53
C GLN A 372 -6.43 14.92 13.96
N TYR A 373 -7.31 15.08 12.97
CA TYR A 373 -8.74 14.94 13.15
C TYR A 373 -9.14 13.47 13.08
N GLN A 374 -10.03 13.04 13.97
CA GLN A 374 -10.52 11.68 14.07
C GLN A 374 -12.05 11.70 14.04
N ASP A 375 -12.64 11.25 12.94
CA ASP A 375 -14.08 11.25 12.71
C ASP A 375 -14.84 10.43 13.77
N ARG A 376 -14.19 9.37 14.26
CA ARG A 376 -14.71 8.48 15.32
C ARG A 376 -14.17 8.79 16.71
N GLY A 377 -13.51 9.94 16.89
CA GLY A 377 -12.98 10.33 18.19
C GLY A 377 -14.08 10.71 19.18
N ASP A 378 -13.78 10.56 20.47
CA ASP A 378 -14.68 10.93 21.57
C ASP A 378 -13.89 11.57 22.71
N ASP A 379 -14.11 12.87 22.94
CA ASP A 379 -13.43 13.68 23.96
C ASP A 379 -13.77 13.27 25.41
N THR A 380 -14.78 12.41 25.60
CA THR A 380 -15.14 11.87 26.93
C THR A 380 -14.25 10.71 27.35
N ARG A 381 -13.44 10.16 26.43
CA ARG A 381 -12.56 9.02 26.71
C ARG A 381 -11.40 9.39 27.62
N THR A 382 -10.94 8.43 28.41
CA THR A 382 -9.81 8.64 29.35
C THR A 382 -8.49 8.91 28.62
N ASN A 383 -8.27 8.23 27.49
CA ASN A 383 -7.06 8.36 26.68
C ASN A 383 -7.23 9.46 25.61
N PRO A 384 -6.43 10.55 25.67
CA PRO A 384 -6.52 11.65 24.70
C PRO A 384 -6.19 11.26 23.26
N GLU A 385 -5.50 10.13 23.04
CA GLU A 385 -5.23 9.64 21.69
C GLU A 385 -6.51 9.17 20.97
N ASP A 386 -7.59 8.92 21.72
CA ASP A 386 -8.89 8.47 21.21
C ASP A 386 -9.89 9.62 21.02
N TRP A 387 -9.48 10.87 21.28
CA TRP A 387 -10.31 12.07 21.18
C TRP A 387 -10.56 12.51 19.73
N VAL A 388 -11.46 13.46 19.52
CA VAL A 388 -11.73 14.02 18.17
C VAL A 388 -10.46 14.64 17.58
N TRP A 389 -9.63 15.25 18.45
CA TRP A 389 -8.35 15.85 18.07
C TRP A 389 -7.21 15.20 18.83
N ARG A 390 -6.22 14.72 18.07
CA ARG A 390 -5.05 14.01 18.59
C ARG A 390 -3.78 14.79 18.29
N ASP A 391 -2.88 14.89 19.26
CA ASP A 391 -1.53 15.43 19.05
C ASP A 391 -0.66 14.41 18.32
N VAL A 392 -0.19 14.76 17.14
CA VAL A 392 0.64 13.89 16.28
C VAL A 392 2.00 14.51 15.95
N GLY A 393 2.37 15.63 16.59
CA GLY A 393 3.60 16.34 16.23
C GLY A 393 3.78 17.72 16.85
N SER A 394 3.11 18.04 17.97
CA SER A 394 3.22 19.36 18.61
C SER A 394 4.66 19.74 18.96
N SER A 395 5.49 18.74 19.25
CA SER A 395 6.90 18.98 19.54
C SER A 395 7.63 19.59 18.35
N ASP A 396 7.23 19.31 17.11
CA ASP A 396 7.86 19.88 15.90
C ASP A 396 7.55 21.36 15.70
N TRP A 397 6.44 21.81 16.23
CA TRP A 397 5.95 23.18 16.10
C TRP A 397 6.11 24.02 17.37
N TYR A 398 6.42 23.38 18.50
CA TYR A 398 6.49 24.03 19.81
C TYR A 398 7.58 23.42 20.70
N ASP A 399 8.49 24.26 21.19
CA ASP A 399 9.42 23.88 22.26
C ASP A 399 8.70 23.94 23.61
N HIS A 400 8.29 22.79 24.11
CA HIS A 400 7.59 22.65 25.39
C HIS A 400 8.45 23.03 26.61
N GLY A 401 9.77 22.95 26.51
CA GLY A 401 10.68 23.34 27.59
C GLY A 401 10.90 24.86 27.64
N ALA A 402 11.10 25.48 26.48
CA ALA A 402 11.27 26.93 26.37
C ALA A 402 9.94 27.70 26.38
N GLY A 403 8.83 27.02 26.09
CA GLY A 403 7.51 27.63 25.95
C GLY A 403 7.38 28.53 24.72
N THR A 404 8.04 28.18 23.61
CA THR A 404 8.11 29.00 22.39
C THR A 404 7.68 28.23 21.16
N LEU A 405 7.00 28.90 20.22
CA LEU A 405 6.75 28.32 18.88
C LEU A 405 8.07 28.16 18.14
N ARG A 406 8.17 27.12 17.31
CA ARG A 406 9.32 26.88 16.43
C ARG A 406 8.85 26.52 15.03
N THR A 407 9.74 26.70 14.06
CA THR A 407 9.57 26.12 12.73
C THR A 407 10.05 24.67 12.76
N PRO A 408 9.31 23.70 12.21
CA PRO A 408 9.76 22.32 12.11
C PRO A 408 11.08 22.20 11.36
N ALA A 409 11.87 21.17 11.70
CA ALA A 409 13.10 20.88 10.98
C ALA A 409 12.79 20.37 9.56
N THR A 410 13.64 20.66 8.59
CA THR A 410 13.39 20.31 7.18
C THR A 410 13.27 18.80 6.93
N ASP A 411 13.95 17.99 7.74
CA ASP A 411 13.87 16.52 7.70
C ASP A 411 12.58 15.95 8.29
N THR A 412 11.74 16.78 8.94
CA THR A 412 10.37 16.43 9.37
C THR A 412 9.29 16.90 8.38
N SER A 413 9.68 17.39 7.21
CA SER A 413 8.73 17.78 6.17
C SER A 413 8.04 16.56 5.54
N PHE A 414 6.83 16.78 5.02
CA PHE A 414 6.12 15.79 4.21
C PHE A 414 6.95 15.41 2.97
N ASP A 415 7.61 16.39 2.36
CA ASP A 415 8.52 16.21 1.22
C ASP A 415 9.64 15.19 1.53
N ALA A 416 10.22 15.26 2.73
CA ALA A 416 11.32 14.39 3.14
C ALA A 416 10.86 13.02 3.69
N GLN A 417 9.69 12.93 4.33
CA GLN A 417 9.28 11.74 5.07
C GLN A 417 8.14 10.93 4.45
N CYS A 418 7.34 11.54 3.57
CA CYS A 418 6.06 10.95 3.15
C CYS A 418 5.92 10.90 1.63
N ALA A 419 6.34 11.96 0.92
CA ALA A 419 6.05 12.13 -0.49
C ALA A 419 6.46 10.93 -1.37
N GLY A 420 7.58 10.24 -1.07
CA GLY A 420 8.02 9.07 -1.82
C GLY A 420 6.98 7.94 -1.89
N CYS A 421 6.33 7.62 -0.78
CA CYS A 421 5.28 6.58 -0.73
C CYS A 421 3.90 7.10 -1.18
N HIS A 422 3.78 8.40 -1.46
CA HIS A 422 2.51 9.03 -1.81
C HIS A 422 2.48 9.63 -3.21
N PHE A 423 3.61 9.72 -3.92
CA PHE A 423 3.71 10.33 -5.25
C PHE A 423 4.03 9.31 -6.33
N THR A 424 3.30 9.37 -7.44
CA THR A 424 3.70 8.65 -8.65
C THR A 424 4.87 9.36 -9.30
N GLY A 425 5.94 8.63 -9.63
CA GLY A 425 7.14 9.21 -10.21
C GLY A 425 7.83 10.22 -9.29
N PHE A 426 7.87 9.91 -7.99
CA PHE A 426 8.55 10.73 -6.99
C PHE A 426 9.97 11.08 -7.40
N ALA A 427 10.30 12.36 -7.23
CA ALA A 427 11.67 12.85 -7.17
C ALA A 427 11.78 13.88 -6.06
N THR A 428 13.00 14.13 -5.58
CA THR A 428 13.27 15.13 -4.57
C THR A 428 14.54 15.90 -4.88
N GLU A 429 14.52 17.19 -4.59
CA GLU A 429 15.66 18.10 -4.68
C GLU A 429 15.90 18.80 -3.34
N GLY A 430 17.06 19.43 -3.21
CA GLY A 430 17.41 20.21 -2.03
C GLY A 430 18.09 19.39 -0.95
N ASP A 431 18.12 19.94 0.27
CA ASP A 431 18.84 19.39 1.41
C ASP A 431 18.31 19.94 2.73
N ALA A 432 18.88 19.50 3.86
CA ALA A 432 18.47 19.96 5.18
C ALA A 432 18.76 21.46 5.47
N THR A 433 19.52 22.14 4.60
CA THR A 433 19.80 23.58 4.73
C THR A 433 18.78 24.41 3.96
N ASN A 434 18.47 24.00 2.73
CA ASN A 434 17.62 24.74 1.82
C ASN A 434 16.14 24.34 1.92
N GLY A 435 15.87 23.12 2.39
CA GLY A 435 14.57 22.47 2.30
C GLY A 435 14.64 21.29 1.34
N PHE A 436 13.83 20.27 1.60
CA PHE A 436 13.57 19.20 0.63
C PHE A 436 12.35 19.57 -0.18
N HIS A 437 12.43 19.40 -1.50
CA HIS A 437 11.36 19.75 -2.43
C HIS A 437 10.98 18.52 -3.23
N ALA A 438 9.85 17.90 -2.84
CA ALA A 438 9.33 16.76 -3.56
C ALA A 438 8.61 17.20 -4.85
N SER A 439 8.64 16.34 -5.86
CA SER A 439 7.85 16.46 -7.08
C SER A 439 7.27 15.10 -7.48
N ALA A 440 6.16 15.13 -8.19
CA ALA A 440 5.53 13.95 -8.78
C ALA A 440 5.50 14.08 -10.31
N VAL A 441 5.15 13.00 -11.02
CA VAL A 441 5.05 13.04 -12.49
C VAL A 441 4.00 14.07 -12.93
N PRO A 442 4.32 14.96 -13.88
CA PRO A 442 3.35 15.86 -14.48
C PRO A 442 2.20 15.09 -15.12
N ASN A 443 0.98 15.49 -14.81
CA ASN A 443 -0.24 14.84 -15.25
C ASN A 443 -1.35 15.88 -15.48
N SER A 444 -1.90 15.95 -16.69
CA SER A 444 -2.94 16.95 -17.01
C SER A 444 -4.20 16.81 -16.17
N ASP A 445 -4.53 15.59 -15.73
CA ASP A 445 -5.65 15.32 -14.81
C ASP A 445 -5.20 15.19 -13.35
N GLY A 446 -3.95 15.59 -13.06
CA GLY A 446 -3.39 15.68 -11.72
C GLY A 446 -4.23 16.58 -10.80
N ALA A 447 -4.14 16.32 -9.49
CA ALA A 447 -5.00 16.97 -8.50
C ALA A 447 -4.49 18.36 -8.09
N TYR A 448 -3.19 18.62 -8.23
CA TYR A 448 -2.54 19.80 -7.67
C TYR A 448 -1.24 20.13 -8.42
N ASP A 449 -0.86 21.41 -8.45
CA ASP A 449 0.44 21.93 -8.90
C ASP A 449 1.36 22.02 -7.68
N TYR A 450 2.06 20.92 -7.40
CA TYR A 450 2.84 20.75 -6.18
C TYR A 450 4.15 21.54 -6.23
N ASP A 451 4.89 21.51 -7.34
CA ASP A 451 6.17 22.21 -7.44
C ASP A 451 6.05 23.68 -7.89
N ARG A 452 4.83 24.12 -8.24
CA ARG A 452 4.48 25.49 -8.66
C ARG A 452 5.11 25.89 -9.99
N ASP A 453 5.32 24.93 -10.89
CA ASP A 453 5.82 25.19 -12.25
C ASP A 453 4.70 25.57 -13.25
N GLY A 454 3.43 25.53 -12.80
CA GLY A 454 2.24 25.82 -13.60
C GLY A 454 1.61 24.59 -14.26
N ARG A 455 2.12 23.38 -13.98
CA ARG A 455 1.56 22.10 -14.40
C ARG A 455 0.95 21.43 -13.16
N ARG A 456 0.08 20.44 -13.39
CA ARG A 456 -0.47 19.63 -12.29
C ARG A 456 0.28 18.31 -12.27
N GLU A 457 0.43 17.74 -11.10
CA GLU A 457 1.13 16.47 -10.90
C GLU A 457 0.19 15.41 -10.32
N GLN A 458 0.62 14.17 -10.47
CA GLN A 458 -0.02 13.02 -9.86
C GLN A 458 0.44 12.82 -8.41
N ILE A 459 -0.01 13.73 -7.54
CA ILE A 459 0.20 13.67 -6.08
C ILE A 459 -0.71 12.63 -5.41
N ASN A 460 -0.52 11.36 -5.74
CA ASN A 460 -1.13 10.15 -5.15
C ASN A 460 -0.52 8.93 -5.87
N LEU A 461 -0.86 7.71 -5.44
CA LEU A 461 -0.41 6.49 -6.12
C LEU A 461 -1.28 6.21 -7.34
N GLY A 462 -0.64 6.18 -8.50
CA GLY A 462 -1.22 5.94 -9.82
C GLY A 462 -0.77 4.62 -10.42
N CYS A 463 -1.16 4.39 -11.68
CA CYS A 463 -0.87 3.14 -12.40
C CYS A 463 0.62 2.76 -12.33
N GLU A 464 1.49 3.73 -12.57
CA GLU A 464 2.94 3.52 -12.69
C GLU A 464 3.64 3.29 -11.34
N SER A 465 2.97 3.52 -10.20
CA SER A 465 3.46 3.11 -8.89
C SER A 465 3.50 1.59 -8.75
N CYS A 466 2.58 0.87 -9.43
CA CYS A 466 2.49 -0.59 -9.39
C CYS A 466 3.02 -1.26 -10.66
N HIS A 467 2.83 -0.62 -11.81
CA HIS A 467 3.20 -1.16 -13.13
C HIS A 467 4.54 -0.65 -13.66
N GLY A 468 5.11 0.37 -13.01
CA GLY A 468 6.37 0.98 -13.40
C GLY A 468 6.20 2.08 -14.46
N PRO A 469 7.29 2.79 -14.79
CA PRO A 469 7.32 3.83 -15.82
C PRO A 469 6.82 3.35 -17.20
N GLY A 470 5.81 4.02 -17.77
CA GLY A 470 5.09 3.58 -18.97
C GLY A 470 5.55 4.19 -20.30
N SER A 471 6.60 5.03 -20.34
CA SER A 471 6.99 5.70 -21.59
C SER A 471 7.30 4.76 -22.75
N GLU A 472 7.99 3.66 -22.49
CA GLU A 472 8.35 2.67 -23.51
C GLU A 472 7.12 1.85 -23.94
N HIS A 473 6.22 1.57 -23.00
CA HIS A 473 4.94 0.92 -23.28
C HIS A 473 4.06 1.75 -24.23
N LEU A 474 3.98 3.08 -24.04
CA LEU A 474 3.23 3.96 -24.92
C LEU A 474 3.79 4.02 -26.35
N GLU A 475 5.11 3.87 -26.49
CA GLU A 475 5.81 3.89 -27.78
C GLU A 475 5.94 2.50 -28.41
N ALA A 476 5.52 1.45 -27.69
CA ALA A 476 5.68 0.08 -28.13
C ALA A 476 4.84 -0.21 -29.39
N PRO A 477 5.42 -0.90 -30.40
CA PRO A 477 4.69 -1.26 -31.62
C PRO A 477 3.60 -2.33 -31.38
N VAL A 478 3.69 -3.06 -30.27
CA VAL A 478 2.76 -4.13 -29.88
C VAL A 478 2.25 -3.83 -28.48
N ARG A 479 0.93 -3.94 -28.28
CA ARG A 479 0.29 -3.73 -26.98
C ARG A 479 0.77 -4.77 -25.98
N GLY A 480 1.01 -4.35 -24.75
CA GLY A 480 1.39 -5.24 -23.65
C GLY A 480 2.90 -5.35 -23.39
N MET A 481 3.77 -4.78 -24.23
CA MET A 481 5.23 -4.81 -23.98
C MET A 481 5.70 -3.74 -22.99
N ALA A 482 6.90 -3.89 -22.44
CA ALA A 482 7.65 -2.86 -21.70
C ALA A 482 6.92 -2.25 -20.48
N ILE A 483 6.07 -3.04 -19.81
CA ILE A 483 5.37 -2.66 -18.59
C ILE A 483 5.20 -3.88 -17.69
N VAL A 484 5.27 -3.69 -16.37
CA VAL A 484 5.13 -4.81 -15.42
C VAL A 484 3.67 -5.21 -15.26
N SER A 485 3.43 -6.51 -15.20
CA SER A 485 2.18 -7.12 -14.75
C SER A 485 2.41 -7.81 -13.39
N PRO A 486 2.02 -7.19 -12.26
CA PRO A 486 2.28 -7.71 -10.92
C PRO A 486 1.77 -9.14 -10.68
N GLN A 487 0.64 -9.52 -11.30
CA GLN A 487 0.07 -10.85 -11.16
C GLN A 487 0.97 -11.95 -11.75
N LEU A 488 1.78 -11.61 -12.76
CA LEU A 488 2.70 -12.52 -13.44
C LEU A 488 4.11 -12.53 -12.83
N LEU A 489 4.38 -11.74 -11.79
CA LEU A 489 5.61 -11.86 -11.02
C LEU A 489 5.60 -13.12 -10.16
N THR A 490 6.78 -13.57 -9.75
CA THR A 490 6.87 -14.50 -8.60
C THR A 490 6.14 -13.90 -7.38
N PRO A 491 5.55 -14.74 -6.51
CA PRO A 491 4.82 -14.26 -5.34
C PRO A 491 5.67 -13.37 -4.41
N GLY A 492 6.97 -13.67 -4.27
CA GLY A 492 7.92 -12.85 -3.52
C GLY A 492 8.06 -11.43 -4.07
N ARG A 493 8.28 -11.29 -5.38
CA ARG A 493 8.38 -9.99 -6.06
C ARG A 493 7.06 -9.21 -6.05
N ALA A 494 5.93 -9.90 -6.22
CA ALA A 494 4.61 -9.28 -6.10
C ALA A 494 4.35 -8.71 -4.69
N LEU A 495 4.79 -9.41 -3.64
CA LEU A 495 4.69 -8.90 -2.27
C LEU A 495 5.66 -7.76 -1.99
N ALA A 496 6.90 -7.82 -2.51
CA ALA A 496 7.89 -6.76 -2.35
C ALA A 496 7.42 -5.42 -2.96
N LEU A 497 6.62 -5.47 -4.04
CA LEU A 497 5.95 -4.29 -4.59
C LEU A 497 5.09 -3.58 -3.52
N CYS A 498 4.20 -4.31 -2.84
CA CYS A 498 3.37 -3.74 -1.76
C CYS A 498 4.22 -3.34 -0.54
N GLY A 499 5.24 -4.16 -0.23
CA GLY A 499 6.19 -3.94 0.87
C GLY A 499 7.05 -2.69 0.71
N SER A 500 7.12 -2.11 -0.50
CA SER A 500 7.80 -0.82 -0.72
C SER A 500 7.15 0.31 0.08
N CYS A 501 5.84 0.25 0.34
CA CYS A 501 5.12 1.26 1.13
C CYS A 501 4.47 0.70 2.41
N HIS A 502 4.02 -0.55 2.39
CA HIS A 502 3.35 -1.22 3.52
C HIS A 502 4.35 -1.89 4.49
N SER A 503 5.51 -1.28 4.67
CA SER A 503 6.54 -1.65 5.64
C SER A 503 7.00 -0.42 6.45
N ASN A 504 7.61 -0.64 7.63
CA ASN A 504 8.18 0.41 8.47
C ASN A 504 9.64 0.13 8.88
N PRO A 505 10.58 0.04 7.92
CA PRO A 505 11.97 -0.26 8.23
C PRO A 505 12.59 0.82 9.13
N ALA A 506 13.28 0.38 10.17
CA ALA A 506 13.88 1.25 11.17
C ALA A 506 14.87 2.22 10.52
N GLY A 507 14.79 3.50 10.88
CA GLY A 507 15.67 4.55 10.34
C GLY A 507 15.45 4.88 8.87
N THR A 508 14.41 4.34 8.23
CA THR A 508 14.11 4.58 6.81
C THR A 508 12.87 5.47 6.72
N ALA A 509 13.06 6.77 6.44
CA ALA A 509 11.93 7.69 6.25
C ALA A 509 11.20 7.41 4.93
N LEU A 510 11.98 7.25 3.85
CA LEU A 510 11.54 6.84 2.53
C LEU A 510 12.46 5.71 2.03
N PRO A 511 11.93 4.71 1.30
CA PRO A 511 12.71 3.57 0.81
C PRO A 511 13.49 3.94 -0.47
N LEU A 512 14.37 4.94 -0.37
CA LEU A 512 15.13 5.44 -1.52
C LEU A 512 16.42 4.63 -1.70
N ASP A 513 16.79 4.37 -2.96
CA ASP A 513 18.12 3.87 -3.28
C ASP A 513 19.20 4.95 -3.12
N SER A 514 20.46 4.59 -3.39
CA SER A 514 21.58 5.53 -3.34
C SER A 514 21.49 6.70 -4.33
N ASP A 515 20.66 6.55 -5.36
CA ASP A 515 20.42 7.57 -6.38
C ASP A 515 19.15 8.40 -6.06
N GLY A 516 18.49 8.14 -4.94
CA GLY A 516 17.31 8.86 -4.48
C GLY A 516 16.00 8.38 -5.12
N ASN A 517 15.96 7.20 -5.73
CA ASN A 517 14.77 6.66 -6.40
C ASN A 517 13.97 5.72 -5.50
N MET A 518 12.65 5.76 -5.64
CA MET A 518 11.76 4.75 -5.07
C MET A 518 11.99 3.38 -5.73
N PRO A 519 11.67 2.26 -5.03
CA PRO A 519 11.79 0.93 -5.58
C PRO A 519 10.91 0.78 -6.83
N ARG A 520 11.48 0.23 -7.92
CA ARG A 520 10.69 -0.09 -9.13
C ARG A 520 9.98 -1.44 -8.95
N PRO A 521 8.80 -1.64 -9.57
CA PRO A 521 8.14 -2.94 -9.57
C PRO A 521 9.03 -4.02 -10.16
N GLY A 522 8.91 -5.23 -9.60
CA GLY A 522 9.68 -6.38 -10.05
C GLY A 522 10.92 -6.69 -9.22
N LEU A 523 11.32 -5.87 -8.24
CA LEU A 523 12.37 -6.23 -7.28
C LEU A 523 11.98 -7.40 -6.40
N ARG A 524 12.95 -8.23 -6.02
CA ARG A 524 12.77 -9.26 -5.00
C ARG A 524 13.07 -8.68 -3.61
N ARG A 525 12.73 -9.41 -2.55
CA ARG A 525 12.85 -8.92 -1.18
C ARG A 525 14.31 -8.60 -0.82
N SER A 526 15.27 -9.45 -1.18
CA SER A 526 16.68 -9.19 -0.91
C SER A 526 17.20 -7.91 -1.58
N GLU A 527 16.76 -7.62 -2.81
CA GLU A 527 17.10 -6.38 -3.53
C GLU A 527 16.44 -5.15 -2.88
N LEU A 528 15.17 -5.26 -2.48
CA LEU A 528 14.46 -4.20 -1.77
C LEU A 528 15.18 -3.82 -0.47
N ILE A 529 15.53 -4.81 0.35
CA ILE A 529 16.23 -4.59 1.62
C ILE A 529 17.61 -3.99 1.39
N ALA A 530 18.42 -4.61 0.53
CA ALA A 530 19.82 -4.24 0.35
C ALA A 530 19.97 -2.81 -0.17
N ASN A 531 19.06 -2.38 -1.06
CA ASN A 531 19.22 -1.12 -1.78
C ASN A 531 18.39 0.02 -1.18
N HIS A 532 17.28 -0.27 -0.48
CA HIS A 532 16.31 0.77 -0.10
C HIS A 532 16.11 0.94 1.41
N TRP A 533 16.62 0.03 2.26
CA TRP A 533 16.37 0.08 3.71
C TRP A 533 17.64 0.36 4.51
N ALA A 534 17.54 1.32 5.44
CA ALA A 534 18.65 1.75 6.28
C ALA A 534 18.84 0.90 7.54
N GLY A 535 17.80 0.18 7.99
CA GLY A 535 17.80 -0.58 9.24
C GLY A 535 16.94 -1.84 9.16
N SER A 536 16.73 -2.49 10.30
CA SER A 536 15.89 -3.70 10.38
C SER A 536 14.50 -3.44 9.81
N GLU A 537 13.82 -4.48 9.30
CA GLU A 537 12.53 -4.32 8.61
C GLU A 537 11.43 -3.70 9.48
N VAL A 538 11.60 -3.78 10.80
CA VAL A 538 10.73 -3.15 11.79
C VAL A 538 11.53 -2.79 13.04
N ALA A 539 11.14 -1.69 13.69
CA ALA A 539 11.66 -1.33 15.01
C ALA A 539 10.96 -2.15 16.11
N ALA A 540 11.69 -2.58 17.15
CA ALA A 540 11.11 -3.37 18.23
C ALA A 540 9.93 -2.68 18.95
N ALA A 541 9.95 -1.34 19.03
CA ALA A 541 8.87 -0.55 19.63
C ALA A 541 7.55 -0.58 18.83
N ASP A 542 7.64 -0.95 17.55
CA ASP A 542 6.51 -1.04 16.62
C ASP A 542 5.86 -2.44 16.61
N LEU A 543 6.34 -3.35 17.45
CA LEU A 543 5.76 -4.67 17.67
C LEU A 543 5.24 -4.79 19.09
N HIS A 544 4.13 -5.50 19.25
CA HIS A 544 3.72 -6.02 20.56
C HIS A 544 4.67 -7.14 21.00
N PRO A 545 4.73 -7.49 22.31
CA PRO A 545 5.53 -8.62 22.78
C PRO A 545 5.18 -9.97 22.13
N SER A 546 3.95 -10.12 21.63
CA SER A 546 3.56 -11.28 20.82
C SER A 546 4.36 -11.36 19.51
N GLY A 547 4.81 -10.22 18.98
CA GLY A 547 5.40 -10.01 17.67
C GLY A 547 4.44 -9.44 16.62
N ASP A 548 3.16 -9.25 16.95
CA ASP A 548 2.17 -8.62 16.07
C ASP A 548 2.46 -7.12 15.91
N ALA A 549 2.05 -6.55 14.78
CA ALA A 549 2.18 -5.12 14.54
C ALA A 549 1.49 -4.28 15.64
N ARG A 550 2.18 -3.23 16.07
CA ARG A 550 1.72 -2.18 16.99
C ARG A 550 1.71 -0.78 16.33
N ALA A 551 2.45 -0.61 15.24
CA ALA A 551 2.47 0.61 14.44
C ALA A 551 1.80 0.43 13.07
N HIS A 552 1.46 1.56 12.44
CA HIS A 552 0.92 1.61 11.08
C HIS A 552 1.93 1.06 10.06
N ARG A 553 1.46 0.74 8.84
CA ARG A 553 2.26 0.26 7.69
C ARG A 553 3.14 -0.97 7.96
N LEU A 554 2.62 -1.98 8.64
CA LEU A 554 3.34 -3.24 8.92
C LEU A 554 2.70 -4.49 8.29
N GLN A 555 1.73 -4.31 7.38
CA GLN A 555 1.01 -5.44 6.78
C GLN A 555 1.93 -6.38 6.00
N TYR A 556 2.92 -5.84 5.27
CA TYR A 556 3.92 -6.66 4.57
C TYR A 556 4.77 -7.46 5.57
N THR A 557 5.34 -6.79 6.56
CA THR A 557 6.19 -7.40 7.60
C THR A 557 5.43 -8.49 8.37
N ASP A 558 4.14 -8.30 8.62
CA ASP A 558 3.29 -9.32 9.23
C ASP A 558 3.05 -10.52 8.31
N HIS A 559 2.69 -10.25 7.05
CA HIS A 559 2.33 -11.26 6.06
C HIS A 559 3.49 -12.21 5.75
N ILE A 560 4.70 -11.68 5.51
CA ILE A 560 5.87 -12.52 5.18
C ILE A 560 6.24 -13.48 6.31
N ARG A 561 5.97 -13.10 7.57
CA ARG A 561 6.22 -13.96 8.72
C ARG A 561 5.15 -15.06 8.88
N SER A 562 4.10 -15.08 8.05
CA SER A 562 2.99 -16.03 8.14
C SER A 562 3.22 -17.25 7.24
N LYS A 563 2.53 -18.36 7.53
CA LYS A 563 2.59 -19.55 6.66
C LYS A 563 2.05 -19.29 5.26
N LYS A 564 1.22 -18.27 5.05
CA LYS A 564 0.67 -17.91 3.74
C LYS A 564 1.77 -17.49 2.74
N TYR A 565 2.89 -16.96 3.23
CA TYR A 565 4.01 -16.53 2.39
C TYR A 565 4.91 -17.66 1.90
N ARG A 566 5.11 -18.70 2.72
CA ARG A 566 5.92 -19.89 2.41
C ARG A 566 5.09 -21.13 2.71
N ASN A 567 4.38 -21.61 1.69
CA ASN A 567 3.43 -22.73 1.75
C ASN A 567 3.63 -23.66 0.55
N GLY A 568 3.39 -24.97 0.74
CA GLY A 568 3.53 -25.96 -0.32
C GLY A 568 2.40 -25.97 -1.35
N ASP A 569 1.21 -25.46 -1.00
CA ASP A 569 0.04 -25.55 -1.89
C ASP A 569 -0.17 -24.26 -2.70
N VAL A 570 -0.24 -23.12 -2.01
CA VAL A 570 -0.51 -21.80 -2.59
C VAL A 570 0.32 -20.74 -1.88
N LEU A 571 1.09 -19.99 -2.65
CA LEU A 571 1.87 -18.83 -2.23
C LEU A 571 1.00 -17.58 -2.34
N VAL A 572 0.41 -17.17 -1.21
CA VAL A 572 -0.58 -16.09 -1.16
C VAL A 572 0.13 -14.75 -1.09
N THR A 573 -0.31 -13.79 -1.91
CA THR A 573 0.12 -12.39 -1.90
C THR A 573 -1.03 -11.46 -1.50
N CYS A 574 -0.78 -10.14 -1.48
CA CYS A 574 -1.81 -9.17 -1.13
C CYS A 574 -3.00 -9.22 -2.10
N SER A 575 -2.73 -9.45 -3.39
CA SER A 575 -3.73 -9.41 -4.46
C SER A 575 -4.59 -10.67 -4.55
N GLU A 576 -4.44 -11.66 -3.67
CA GLU A 576 -5.38 -12.76 -3.52
C GLU A 576 -6.52 -12.40 -2.54
N CYS A 577 -6.38 -11.32 -1.76
CA CYS A 577 -7.42 -10.85 -0.85
C CYS A 577 -7.88 -9.42 -1.16
N HIS A 578 -6.98 -8.57 -1.66
CA HIS A 578 -7.26 -7.19 -2.05
C HIS A 578 -7.34 -7.05 -3.57
N ASP A 579 -8.25 -6.23 -4.05
CA ASP A 579 -8.29 -5.77 -5.42
C ASP A 579 -7.51 -4.44 -5.49
N PRO A 580 -6.28 -4.41 -6.04
CA PRO A 580 -5.47 -3.19 -6.11
C PRO A 580 -6.12 -2.09 -6.98
N HIS A 581 -7.10 -2.49 -7.78
CA HIS A 581 -7.87 -1.66 -8.67
C HIS A 581 -9.19 -1.17 -8.07
N GLY A 582 -9.52 -1.59 -6.85
CA GLY A 582 -10.62 -1.08 -6.05
C GLY A 582 -11.94 -1.83 -6.21
N ARG A 583 -12.71 -1.89 -5.12
CA ARG A 583 -14.03 -2.53 -5.04
C ARG A 583 -15.06 -1.54 -4.52
N ASP A 584 -16.22 -1.45 -5.17
CA ASP A 584 -17.24 -0.45 -4.82
C ASP A 584 -18.19 -0.94 -3.71
N ASP A 585 -18.23 -2.24 -3.50
CA ASP A 585 -19.12 -2.95 -2.58
C ASP A 585 -18.43 -3.47 -1.33
N GLN A 586 -17.09 -3.39 -1.25
CA GLN A 586 -16.31 -3.91 -0.13
C GLN A 586 -15.38 -2.87 0.48
N PRO A 587 -15.34 -2.74 1.82
CA PRO A 587 -14.37 -1.87 2.48
C PRO A 587 -12.94 -2.38 2.29
N HIS A 588 -11.98 -1.47 2.35
CA HIS A 588 -10.54 -1.78 2.21
C HIS A 588 -10.17 -2.52 0.92
N ASP A 589 -11.01 -2.33 -0.12
CA ASP A 589 -10.84 -2.92 -1.45
C ASP A 589 -10.68 -4.44 -1.41
N LEU A 590 -11.39 -5.12 -0.49
CA LEU A 590 -11.38 -6.58 -0.39
C LEU A 590 -12.13 -7.24 -1.55
N GLN A 591 -11.59 -8.34 -2.07
CA GLN A 591 -12.26 -9.14 -3.11
C GLN A 591 -13.49 -9.87 -2.58
N PHE A 592 -13.49 -10.19 -1.28
CA PHE A 592 -14.54 -10.94 -0.59
C PHE A 592 -15.15 -10.10 0.53
N ALA A 593 -16.38 -10.43 0.95
CA ALA A 593 -16.99 -9.74 2.07
C ALA A 593 -16.28 -10.09 3.38
N ILE A 594 -16.02 -9.08 4.22
CA ILE A 594 -15.26 -9.27 5.47
C ILE A 594 -15.98 -10.18 6.49
N ARG A 595 -17.29 -10.39 6.34
CA ARG A 595 -18.17 -11.06 7.33
C ARG A 595 -18.69 -12.45 6.92
N ASP A 596 -18.35 -12.98 5.74
CA ASP A 596 -18.91 -14.25 5.25
C ASP A 596 -17.92 -15.43 5.25
N ASN A 597 -16.69 -15.23 5.74
CA ASN A 597 -15.58 -16.18 5.75
C ASN A 597 -15.10 -16.68 4.38
N ALA A 598 -15.75 -16.32 3.26
CA ALA A 598 -15.49 -16.88 1.94
C ALA A 598 -14.05 -16.64 1.48
N GLY A 599 -13.48 -15.47 1.81
CA GLY A 599 -12.08 -15.17 1.51
C GLY A 599 -11.07 -16.09 2.22
N CYS A 600 -11.44 -16.68 3.35
CA CYS A 600 -10.59 -17.64 4.08
C CYS A 600 -10.87 -19.07 3.60
N THR A 601 -12.14 -19.44 3.47
CA THR A 601 -12.55 -20.81 3.19
C THR A 601 -12.45 -21.22 1.73
N SER A 602 -12.16 -20.27 0.83
CA SER A 602 -11.75 -20.57 -0.56
C SER A 602 -10.52 -21.48 -0.61
N CYS A 603 -9.60 -21.35 0.35
CA CYS A 603 -8.42 -22.20 0.50
C CYS A 603 -8.55 -23.14 1.71
N HIS A 604 -9.12 -22.66 2.83
CA HIS A 604 -9.37 -23.47 4.02
C HIS A 604 -10.70 -24.20 3.89
N ASN A 605 -10.75 -25.18 2.98
CA ASN A 605 -12.01 -25.77 2.55
C ASN A 605 -12.41 -27.09 3.27
N ASP A 606 -11.63 -27.54 4.25
CA ASP A 606 -11.97 -28.71 5.07
C ASP A 606 -13.39 -28.56 5.67
N PRO A 607 -14.19 -29.64 5.73
CA PRO A 607 -15.54 -29.60 6.29
C PRO A 607 -15.63 -28.93 7.68
N ILE A 608 -14.59 -29.03 8.51
CA ILE A 608 -14.58 -28.40 9.84
C ILE A 608 -14.62 -26.86 9.76
N PHE A 609 -14.15 -26.25 8.67
CA PHE A 609 -14.14 -24.79 8.49
C PHE A 609 -15.41 -24.26 7.82
N ASN A 610 -16.08 -25.08 7.00
CA ASN A 610 -17.24 -24.65 6.19
C ASN A 610 -18.59 -25.17 6.68
N ALA A 611 -18.64 -26.40 7.19
CA ALA A 611 -19.89 -27.06 7.57
C ALA A 611 -20.17 -26.96 9.08
N ASP A 612 -19.12 -26.94 9.91
CA ASP A 612 -19.25 -26.86 11.37
C ASP A 612 -18.11 -26.06 12.00
N LEU A 613 -18.11 -24.74 11.75
CA LEU A 613 -17.11 -23.83 12.31
C LEU A 613 -17.10 -23.83 13.85
N SER A 614 -18.24 -24.13 14.49
CA SER A 614 -18.32 -24.30 15.94
C SER A 614 -17.47 -25.49 16.41
N MET A 615 -17.41 -26.59 15.66
CA MET A 615 -16.53 -27.73 15.94
C MET A 615 -15.04 -27.35 15.81
N HIS A 616 -14.66 -26.55 14.81
CA HIS A 616 -13.28 -26.04 14.72
C HIS A 616 -12.92 -25.24 15.98
N VAL A 617 -13.75 -24.27 16.36
CA VAL A 617 -13.50 -23.45 17.54
C VAL A 617 -13.49 -24.30 18.81
N GLU A 618 -14.39 -25.26 18.97
CA GLU A 618 -14.40 -26.17 20.12
C GLU A 618 -13.13 -27.05 20.17
N THR A 619 -12.64 -27.52 19.03
CA THR A 619 -11.41 -28.31 18.93
C THR A 619 -10.18 -27.50 19.35
N GLU A 620 -10.08 -26.25 18.90
CA GLU A 620 -8.93 -25.39 19.21
C GLU A 620 -9.00 -24.76 20.61
N THR A 621 -10.19 -24.44 21.10
CA THR A 621 -10.37 -23.71 22.37
C THR A 621 -10.82 -24.59 23.54
N GLY A 622 -11.26 -25.83 23.28
CA GLY A 622 -11.87 -26.72 24.27
C GLY A 622 -13.25 -26.30 24.76
N ASN A 623 -13.86 -25.27 24.17
CA ASN A 623 -15.14 -24.71 24.58
C ASN A 623 -16.11 -24.58 23.40
N SER A 624 -17.35 -25.01 23.59
CA SER A 624 -18.37 -24.93 22.54
C SER A 624 -18.84 -23.49 22.34
N HIS A 625 -18.80 -23.01 21.09
CA HIS A 625 -19.26 -21.68 20.69
C HIS A 625 -20.49 -21.81 19.79
N SER A 626 -21.64 -22.12 20.41
CA SER A 626 -22.93 -22.24 19.71
C SER A 626 -23.67 -20.90 19.68
N GLY A 627 -24.23 -20.54 18.51
CA GLY A 627 -25.08 -19.35 18.35
C GLY A 627 -24.35 -18.00 18.18
N ALA A 628 -23.03 -17.99 18.01
CA ALA A 628 -22.26 -16.79 17.66
C ALA A 628 -22.01 -16.71 16.15
N ASP A 629 -22.03 -15.51 15.57
CA ASP A 629 -21.56 -15.24 14.21
C ASP A 629 -20.02 -15.37 14.17
N LEU A 630 -19.53 -16.61 14.08
CA LEU A 630 -18.10 -16.92 14.04
C LEU A 630 -17.48 -16.47 12.72
N GLN A 631 -16.56 -15.51 12.78
CA GLN A 631 -15.81 -15.02 11.62
C GLN A 631 -14.31 -15.29 11.81
N CYS A 632 -13.65 -15.82 10.77
CA CYS A 632 -12.22 -16.16 10.82
C CYS A 632 -11.37 -14.93 11.15
N THR A 633 -11.71 -13.78 10.56
CA THR A 633 -10.98 -12.51 10.71
C THR A 633 -11.06 -11.95 12.13
N LEU A 634 -12.10 -12.27 12.90
CA LEU A 634 -12.17 -11.89 14.30
C LEU A 634 -11.03 -12.56 15.08
N CYS A 635 -10.92 -13.88 15.06
CA CYS A 635 -9.87 -14.56 15.84
C CYS A 635 -8.47 -14.41 15.22
N HIS A 636 -8.34 -14.52 13.90
CA HIS A 636 -7.04 -14.63 13.23
C HIS A 636 -6.45 -13.29 12.77
N MET A 637 -7.25 -12.22 12.69
CA MET A 637 -6.78 -10.91 12.26
C MET A 637 -7.20 -9.81 13.26
N PRO A 638 -6.81 -9.91 14.55
CA PRO A 638 -7.15 -8.90 15.53
C PRO A 638 -6.65 -7.51 15.15
N ARG A 639 -7.43 -6.48 15.49
CA ARG A 639 -7.08 -5.08 15.23
C ARG A 639 -6.10 -4.56 16.27
N THR A 640 -4.82 -4.85 16.06
CA THR A 640 -3.74 -4.61 17.03
C THR A 640 -3.04 -3.27 16.86
N VAL A 641 -3.35 -2.55 15.78
CA VAL A 641 -2.72 -1.29 15.42
C VAL A 641 -3.75 -0.17 15.45
N THR A 642 -3.44 0.89 16.20
CA THR A 642 -4.27 2.09 16.34
C THR A 642 -3.58 3.28 15.68
N ALA A 643 -4.00 3.61 14.46
CA ALA A 643 -3.56 4.78 13.71
C ALA A 643 -4.56 5.95 13.80
N GLY A 644 -5.85 5.64 13.93
CA GLY A 644 -6.91 6.59 14.28
C GLY A 644 -7.27 6.55 15.76
N SER A 645 -8.53 6.85 16.07
CA SER A 645 -9.09 6.65 17.41
C SER A 645 -9.42 5.17 17.62
N GLY A 646 -9.19 4.66 18.83
CA GLY A 646 -9.56 3.32 19.23
C GLY A 646 -11.07 3.06 19.06
N VAL A 647 -11.41 1.82 18.74
CA VAL A 647 -12.80 1.36 18.66
C VAL A 647 -13.13 0.65 19.97
N GLU A 648 -14.21 1.08 20.63
CA GLU A 648 -14.70 0.42 21.85
C GLU A 648 -14.97 -1.05 21.58
N ALA A 649 -14.46 -1.88 22.48
CA ALA A 649 -14.60 -3.32 22.44
C ALA A 649 -15.31 -3.78 23.72
N LEU A 650 -14.85 -4.86 24.36
CA LEU A 650 -15.44 -5.35 25.61
C LEU A 650 -15.46 -4.28 26.72
N LEU A 651 -16.64 -4.07 27.31
CA LEU A 651 -16.79 -3.50 28.65
C LEU A 651 -16.79 -4.65 29.68
N ASP A 652 -15.72 -4.76 30.45
CA ASP A 652 -15.57 -5.75 31.51
C ASP A 652 -16.12 -5.19 32.83
N GLU A 653 -17.26 -5.70 33.29
CA GLU A 653 -17.88 -5.34 34.57
C GLU A 653 -17.67 -6.41 35.66
N SER A 654 -16.76 -7.37 35.44
CA SER A 654 -16.59 -8.55 36.28
C SER A 654 -15.26 -8.55 37.06
N PRO A 655 -15.26 -8.92 38.35
CA PRO A 655 -16.42 -9.13 39.20
C PRO A 655 -17.12 -7.79 39.48
N SER A 656 -18.41 -7.82 39.83
CA SER A 656 -19.17 -6.60 40.17
C SER A 656 -18.63 -5.81 41.37
N SER A 657 -17.64 -6.36 42.07
CA SER A 657 -16.88 -5.70 43.13
C SER A 657 -15.70 -4.83 42.62
N ALA A 658 -15.36 -4.90 41.33
CA ALA A 658 -14.31 -4.12 40.69
C ALA A 658 -14.91 -2.97 39.85
N GLN A 659 -14.10 -1.97 39.51
CA GLN A 659 -14.50 -0.93 38.57
C GLN A 659 -14.57 -1.49 37.16
N PRO A 660 -15.60 -1.15 36.36
CA PRO A 660 -15.65 -1.56 34.97
C PRO A 660 -14.43 -1.09 34.17
N VAL A 661 -13.90 -1.96 33.31
CA VAL A 661 -12.80 -1.65 32.39
C VAL A 661 -13.32 -1.66 30.96
N GLN A 662 -13.25 -0.51 30.30
CA GLN A 662 -13.53 -0.41 28.86
C GLN A 662 -12.26 -0.74 28.07
N TYR A 663 -12.29 -1.83 27.30
CA TYR A 663 -11.22 -2.18 26.37
C TYR A 663 -11.44 -1.56 24.99
N PHE A 664 -10.33 -1.36 24.26
CA PHE A 664 -10.33 -0.78 22.92
C PHE A 664 -9.55 -1.66 21.95
N GLN A 665 -9.96 -1.62 20.69
CA GLN A 665 -9.25 -2.18 19.55
C GLN A 665 -8.71 -1.06 18.67
N GLY A 666 -7.70 -1.41 17.86
CA GLY A 666 -7.24 -0.54 16.79
C GLY A 666 -8.17 -0.50 15.59
N ASP A 667 -7.75 0.21 14.55
CA ASP A 667 -8.43 0.34 13.26
C ASP A 667 -7.76 -0.48 12.14
N ILE A 668 -6.57 -1.04 12.40
CA ILE A 668 -5.83 -1.85 11.43
C ILE A 668 -5.59 -3.26 12.02
N ALA A 669 -5.96 -4.27 11.23
CA ALA A 669 -5.78 -5.68 11.56
C ALA A 669 -4.34 -6.16 11.33
N THR A 670 -3.83 -6.98 12.25
CA THR A 670 -2.59 -7.74 12.04
C THR A 670 -2.74 -8.67 10.84
N HIS A 671 -1.68 -8.81 10.05
CA HIS A 671 -1.61 -9.76 8.93
C HIS A 671 -0.75 -10.98 9.29
N ARG A 672 -0.64 -11.30 10.59
CA ARG A 672 0.06 -12.49 11.08
C ARG A 672 -0.80 -13.76 10.99
N TYR A 673 -2.12 -13.61 10.88
CA TYR A 673 -3.12 -14.69 10.77
C TYR A 673 -3.11 -15.71 11.92
N ARG A 674 -2.58 -15.32 13.07
CA ARG A 674 -2.42 -16.15 14.26
C ARG A 674 -3.23 -15.57 15.41
N ILE A 675 -3.56 -16.44 16.35
CA ILE A 675 -4.15 -16.04 17.62
C ILE A 675 -2.99 -15.81 18.60
N SER A 676 -2.82 -14.59 19.10
CA SER A 676 -1.98 -14.35 20.27
C SER A 676 -2.75 -14.91 21.47
N GLY A 677 -2.27 -16.00 22.07
CA GLY A 677 -2.96 -16.71 23.15
C GLY A 677 -3.46 -15.79 24.28
N LEU A 678 -4.48 -16.25 25.01
CA LEU A 678 -5.12 -15.51 26.11
C LEU A 678 -4.12 -15.09 27.21
N ASP A 679 -3.01 -15.81 27.36
CA ASP A 679 -1.92 -15.49 28.29
C ASP A 679 -1.26 -14.13 28.01
N ARG A 680 -1.35 -13.63 26.77
CA ARG A 680 -0.80 -12.34 26.36
C ARG A 680 -1.82 -11.21 26.35
N ALA A 681 -3.05 -11.46 26.82
CA ALA A 681 -4.11 -10.48 26.85
C ALA A 681 -3.75 -9.22 27.66
N SER A 682 -2.87 -9.34 28.66
CA SER A 682 -2.35 -8.19 29.42
C SER A 682 -1.38 -7.30 28.65
N GLU A 683 -0.69 -7.85 27.66
CA GLU A 683 0.29 -7.14 26.84
C GLU A 683 -0.35 -6.62 25.54
N GLN A 684 -1.38 -7.32 25.05
CA GLN A 684 -2.08 -7.01 23.80
C GLN A 684 -3.59 -7.28 23.93
N PRO A 685 -4.33 -6.43 24.67
CA PRO A 685 -5.74 -6.67 24.98
C PRO A 685 -6.61 -6.84 23.72
N ALA A 686 -6.34 -6.08 22.66
CA ALA A 686 -7.10 -6.09 21.41
C ALA A 686 -7.25 -7.50 20.77
N SER A 687 -6.38 -8.44 21.13
CA SER A 687 -6.44 -9.82 20.61
C SER A 687 -7.26 -10.78 21.46
N ALA A 688 -7.63 -10.36 22.67
CA ALA A 688 -8.48 -11.12 23.58
C ALA A 688 -9.82 -10.43 23.87
N THR A 689 -10.00 -9.15 23.48
CA THR A 689 -11.17 -8.32 23.82
C THR A 689 -12.13 -8.10 22.65
N GLN A 690 -12.22 -9.04 21.71
CA GLN A 690 -13.12 -8.96 20.55
C GLN A 690 -14.60 -9.10 20.90
N ASP A 691 -15.50 -9.03 19.91
CA ASP A 691 -16.96 -9.15 20.07
C ASP A 691 -17.39 -10.43 20.83
N CYS A 692 -16.53 -11.45 20.91
CA CYS A 692 -16.75 -12.68 21.65
C CYS A 692 -16.23 -12.67 23.10
N ALA A 693 -15.48 -11.64 23.50
CA ALA A 693 -14.73 -11.60 24.76
C ALA A 693 -15.60 -11.48 26.02
N PHE A 694 -16.87 -11.11 25.89
CA PHE A 694 -17.82 -11.09 27.00
C PHE A 694 -18.07 -12.48 27.62
N CYS A 695 -17.76 -13.56 26.89
CA CYS A 695 -17.75 -14.92 27.43
C CYS A 695 -16.42 -15.29 28.10
N HIS A 696 -15.35 -14.51 27.89
CA HIS A 696 -13.96 -14.80 28.26
C HIS A 696 -13.39 -13.84 29.31
N VAL A 697 -14.25 -13.03 29.92
CA VAL A 697 -13.91 -11.91 30.81
C VAL A 697 -13.07 -12.33 32.03
N SER A 698 -13.25 -13.56 32.53
CA SER A 698 -12.53 -14.06 33.72
C SER A 698 -11.01 -14.18 33.55
N PHE A 699 -10.48 -14.03 32.34
CA PHE A 699 -9.06 -14.19 32.01
C PHE A 699 -8.33 -12.88 31.71
N LEU A 700 -9.06 -11.77 31.62
CA LEU A 700 -8.45 -10.47 31.34
C LEU A 700 -7.91 -9.86 32.65
N PRO A 701 -6.76 -9.17 32.62
CA PRO A 701 -6.25 -8.51 33.80
C PRO A 701 -7.23 -7.40 34.20
N ASN A 702 -7.95 -7.61 35.28
CA ASN A 702 -8.47 -6.49 36.04
C ASN A 702 -7.25 -5.84 36.71
N PRO A 703 -6.81 -4.63 36.31
CA PRO A 703 -5.67 -4.01 36.97
C PRO A 703 -6.01 -3.89 38.47
N PRO A 704 -5.23 -4.50 39.38
CA PRO A 704 -5.44 -4.28 40.79
C PRO A 704 -5.14 -2.82 41.11
N ILE A 705 -5.97 -2.26 41.99
CA ILE A 705 -6.02 -0.88 42.49
C ILE A 705 -4.62 -0.28 42.75
#